data_AF-B8BFH4-F1
#
_entry.id   AF-B8BFH4-F1
#
_cell.length_a   1.000
_cell.length_b   1.000
_cell.length_c   1.000
_cell.angle_alpha   90.00
_cell.angle_beta   90.00
_cell.angle_gamma   90.00
#
_symmetry.space_group_name_H-M   'P 1'
#
loop_
_entity.id
_entity.type
_entity.pdbx_description
1 polymer ?
#
loop_
_entity_poly.entity_id
_entity_poly.type
_entity_poly.pdbx_seq_one_letter_code
_entity_poly.pdbx_strand_id
1 'polypeptide(L)'
;MGGIETDQQCETRIQGLFAVGECSSVGLHGANRLGSNSLAELVVFGRMAGERAMERAATAGEANGAALDAQVADVEKRLKDLVNQEGNENWSKIRDEMGLSMEEGCGIYRTPELMQKTVDKLAELQERFKRVRITDTSSVFNTDLLYTIELGHGLNVAECMAHSALARKESRGAHQRLDEGCTERDDVNFLKHTLAWRDADGTTRLDYSDVKITTLPPAKRRQALCRSRPDETRLEREQVNVGDRRLAHGGRLNFQHATIGEETPDLSQNRCAFQQIGDGCTRLPACRFAHVQTFNADLAIIGAGGAGLRAAIAAAEANPQLKIALISKVYPMRSHTVAAEGGSAAVTQDHDTFDYHFHDTVAGGDWLCEQDVVDHFVHQCPREMTQLEQWGCPWSRKPDGSVNVRRFGGMKIERTWFAADKTGFHMLHTLFQTSLKYPQIQRFDEHFVLDILVDDGQARGLVALNMMEGTRVQIRANAVVMATGGAGRVYRYNTNGGIVTGDGMGMAFHHGVPLRDMEFVQYHPTGLPGSGILMTEGCRGEGGILVNKDGYRYLQDYGMGPETPLGEPKNKYMELGPRDKVSQAFWHEWRAGRTIATPRGDVVYLDLRHLGEKKLLERLPFICELAKAYVGVDPVKDPIPVRPTAHYTMGGIETDQNCETRIKGLFAVGECSSVGLHGANRLGSNSLAELVVFGRVAGEHAARRALETAPANGSALDAQTRDVETRLSNLMKQEGNENWAKIRDEMGLSMEEGCGIYRTPELMQKTIDKLAELKERFKRVKITDNTSVFNTDLLYTIELGYGLDVAECMAHSAFNRKESRGAHQRLDEGCTERDDVNFLKHTLAFHNPQGAPRLEYSDVKITKLPPAKRVYGAEAEAQEKKNKEQANG
;
A
#
# COMPACT_ATOMS: atom_id res chain seq x y z
N MET A 1 20.72 -21.91 7.50
CA MET A 1 21.53 -21.12 6.53
C MET A 1 20.67 -19.97 6.02
N GLY A 2 21.30 -18.85 5.63
CA GLY A 2 20.66 -17.65 5.04
C GLY A 2 21.65 -16.88 4.16
N GLY A 3 21.15 -15.99 3.30
CA GLY A 3 21.91 -15.18 2.32
C GLY A 3 20.95 -14.27 1.50
N ILE A 4 21.45 -13.58 0.47
CA ILE A 4 20.67 -12.88 -0.58
C ILE A 4 19.94 -13.91 -1.45
N GLU A 5 18.95 -14.57 -0.85
CA GLU A 5 17.91 -15.38 -1.48
C GLU A 5 17.83 -15.24 -3.01
N THR A 6 18.13 -16.33 -3.73
CA THR A 6 17.87 -16.42 -5.16
C THR A 6 16.92 -17.56 -5.45
N ASP A 7 16.48 -17.57 -6.70
CA ASP A 7 15.52 -18.52 -7.22
C ASP A 7 16.20 -19.78 -7.78
N GLN A 8 15.37 -20.63 -8.36
CA GLN A 8 15.79 -21.88 -8.97
C GLN A 8 16.40 -21.70 -10.37
N GLN A 9 16.52 -20.47 -10.90
CA GLN A 9 17.34 -20.16 -12.08
C GLN A 9 18.63 -19.42 -11.71
N CYS A 10 18.85 -19.17 -10.41
CA CYS A 10 20.01 -18.51 -9.84
C CYS A 10 20.23 -17.05 -10.29
N GLU A 11 19.19 -16.32 -10.73
CA GLU A 11 19.33 -14.87 -10.92
C GLU A 11 19.26 -14.16 -9.55
N THR A 12 20.10 -13.12 -9.27
CA THR A 12 19.80 -12.27 -8.10
C THR A 12 18.47 -11.56 -8.37
N ARG A 13 17.99 -10.81 -7.38
CA ARG A 13 16.93 -9.83 -7.59
C ARG A 13 17.33 -8.65 -8.52
N ILE A 14 18.59 -8.57 -8.96
CA ILE A 14 19.13 -7.67 -10.00
C ILE A 14 19.34 -8.50 -11.28
N GLN A 15 18.66 -8.17 -12.38
CA GLN A 15 18.78 -8.94 -13.63
C GLN A 15 20.07 -8.66 -14.41
N GLY A 16 20.57 -9.67 -15.12
CA GLY A 16 21.95 -9.68 -15.64
C GLY A 16 23.00 -9.91 -14.56
N LEU A 17 22.62 -9.86 -13.28
CA LEU A 17 23.47 -10.13 -12.13
C LEU A 17 22.93 -11.38 -11.41
N PHE A 18 23.48 -12.54 -11.74
CA PHE A 18 23.02 -13.81 -11.19
C PHE A 18 23.65 -14.07 -9.81
N ALA A 19 22.94 -14.65 -8.84
CA ALA A 19 23.53 -15.08 -7.55
C ALA A 19 23.23 -16.53 -7.21
N VAL A 20 24.31 -17.15 -6.76
CA VAL A 20 24.51 -18.58 -6.71
C VAL A 20 25.40 -18.88 -5.50
N GLY A 21 25.22 -20.03 -4.84
CA GLY A 21 25.99 -20.37 -3.64
C GLY A 21 25.55 -19.57 -2.41
N GLU A 22 26.43 -19.43 -1.40
CA GLU A 22 26.00 -19.05 -0.03
C GLU A 22 25.70 -17.55 0.17
N CYS A 23 26.11 -16.69 -0.77
CA CYS A 23 25.54 -15.34 -0.84
C CYS A 23 24.06 -15.37 -1.23
N SER A 24 23.52 -16.54 -1.60
CA SER A 24 22.11 -16.78 -1.88
C SER A 24 21.48 -17.80 -0.95
N SER A 25 20.15 -17.85 -0.98
CA SER A 25 19.37 -18.79 -0.17
C SER A 25 18.23 -19.38 -0.99
N VAL A 26 18.53 -20.38 -1.81
CA VAL A 26 17.52 -21.11 -2.62
C VAL A 26 16.76 -22.15 -1.78
N GLY A 27 16.90 -22.10 -0.44
CA GLY A 27 16.11 -22.86 0.53
C GLY A 27 16.55 -24.30 0.78
N LEU A 28 17.51 -24.85 0.02
CA LEU A 28 17.90 -26.28 0.04
C LEU A 28 18.48 -26.81 1.38
N HIS A 29 18.68 -25.92 2.37
CA HIS A 29 19.44 -26.21 3.60
C HIS A 29 18.67 -26.04 4.92
N GLY A 30 17.49 -25.42 4.92
CA GLY A 30 16.67 -25.21 6.12
C GLY A 30 17.40 -24.64 7.35
N ALA A 31 16.93 -25.05 8.53
CA ALA A 31 17.46 -24.67 9.84
C ALA A 31 18.72 -25.46 10.27
N ASN A 32 19.09 -26.53 9.57
CA ASN A 32 20.33 -27.27 9.80
C ASN A 32 20.76 -28.00 8.51
N ARG A 33 21.96 -27.71 7.99
CA ARG A 33 22.42 -28.09 6.64
C ARG A 33 22.88 -29.55 6.57
N LEU A 34 22.33 -30.33 5.64
CA LEU A 34 22.91 -31.61 5.21
C LEU A 34 24.14 -31.32 4.34
N GLY A 35 25.32 -31.77 4.78
CA GLY A 35 26.61 -31.30 4.24
C GLY A 35 26.78 -31.39 2.73
N SER A 36 26.27 -32.45 2.09
CA SER A 36 26.46 -32.69 0.66
C SER A 36 25.55 -31.88 -0.28
N ASN A 37 24.41 -31.35 0.20
CA ASN A 37 23.44 -30.67 -0.68
C ASN A 37 23.99 -29.37 -1.29
N SER A 38 24.95 -28.71 -0.64
CA SER A 38 25.45 -27.39 -1.09
C SER A 38 26.35 -27.47 -2.32
N LEU A 39 27.09 -28.57 -2.48
CA LEU A 39 27.88 -28.81 -3.69
C LEU A 39 26.99 -29.14 -4.91
N ALA A 40 25.69 -29.41 -4.70
CA ALA A 40 24.71 -29.67 -5.76
C ALA A 40 23.84 -28.44 -6.12
N GLU A 41 23.56 -27.55 -5.16
CA GLU A 41 22.92 -26.24 -5.39
C GLU A 41 23.71 -25.44 -6.45
N LEU A 42 25.04 -25.39 -6.27
CA LEU A 42 25.99 -24.77 -7.21
C LEU A 42 25.96 -25.41 -8.61
N VAL A 43 25.80 -26.72 -8.73
CA VAL A 43 25.83 -27.42 -10.04
C VAL A 43 24.50 -27.33 -10.79
N VAL A 44 23.36 -27.36 -10.10
CA VAL A 44 22.03 -27.32 -10.74
C VAL A 44 21.60 -25.89 -11.07
N PHE A 45 21.65 -24.98 -10.09
CA PHE A 45 21.18 -23.61 -10.30
C PHE A 45 22.25 -22.73 -10.94
N GLY A 46 23.53 -22.87 -10.56
CA GLY A 46 24.63 -22.15 -11.21
C GLY A 46 24.73 -22.42 -12.72
N ARG A 47 24.43 -23.64 -13.17
CA ARG A 47 24.31 -23.97 -14.60
C ARG A 47 23.13 -23.26 -15.26
N MET A 48 21.97 -23.20 -14.59
CA MET A 48 20.77 -22.54 -15.12
C MET A 48 20.98 -21.02 -15.27
N ALA A 49 21.66 -20.39 -14.31
CA ALA A 49 22.10 -19.00 -14.43
C ALA A 49 23.09 -18.80 -15.58
N GLY A 50 24.08 -19.69 -15.73
CA GLY A 50 25.04 -19.62 -16.84
C GLY A 50 24.38 -19.74 -18.21
N GLU A 51 23.39 -20.63 -18.36
CA GLU A 51 22.66 -20.81 -19.61
C GLU A 51 21.68 -19.64 -19.90
N ARG A 52 21.05 -19.03 -18.88
CA ARG A 52 20.24 -17.80 -19.03
C ARG A 52 21.09 -16.57 -19.29
N ALA A 53 22.24 -16.42 -18.64
CA ALA A 53 23.20 -15.36 -18.92
C ALA A 53 23.77 -15.47 -20.34
N MET A 54 23.95 -16.70 -20.86
CA MET A 54 24.38 -16.93 -22.25
C MET A 54 23.34 -16.43 -23.27
N GLU A 55 22.06 -16.79 -23.10
CA GLU A 55 20.96 -16.25 -23.93
C GLU A 55 20.86 -14.72 -23.79
N ARG A 56 21.02 -14.20 -22.57
CA ARG A 56 20.98 -12.76 -22.27
C ARG A 56 22.08 -11.97 -22.98
N ALA A 57 23.28 -12.54 -23.08
CA ALA A 57 24.42 -11.92 -23.73
C ALA A 57 24.40 -12.08 -25.26
N ALA A 58 23.94 -13.20 -25.80
CA ALA A 58 23.96 -13.48 -27.24
C ALA A 58 23.06 -12.55 -28.07
N THR A 59 22.05 -11.93 -27.46
CA THR A 59 21.20 -10.88 -28.08
C THR A 59 21.45 -9.48 -27.53
N ALA A 60 22.50 -9.28 -26.72
CA ALA A 60 22.81 -7.95 -26.18
C ALA A 60 23.30 -7.02 -27.30
N GLY A 61 22.62 -5.90 -27.48
CA GLY A 61 23.10 -4.80 -28.33
C GLY A 61 24.26 -4.05 -27.67
N GLU A 62 24.83 -3.06 -28.38
CA GLU A 62 25.92 -2.25 -27.83
C GLU A 62 25.49 -1.51 -26.55
N ALA A 63 26.30 -1.67 -25.50
CA ALA A 63 26.14 -0.96 -24.25
C ALA A 63 26.50 0.53 -24.41
N ASN A 64 25.68 1.42 -23.85
CA ASN A 64 25.92 2.86 -23.95
C ASN A 64 26.93 3.33 -22.89
N GLY A 65 28.13 3.69 -23.32
CA GLY A 65 29.19 4.21 -22.46
C GLY A 65 28.73 5.36 -21.55
N ALA A 66 28.03 6.36 -22.10
CA ALA A 66 27.64 7.56 -21.35
C ALA A 66 26.73 7.29 -20.15
N ALA A 67 25.98 6.18 -20.13
CA ALA A 67 25.15 5.78 -19.00
C ALA A 67 25.96 5.07 -17.90
N LEU A 68 26.95 4.27 -18.29
CA LEU A 68 27.92 3.70 -17.38
C LEU A 68 28.81 4.81 -16.78
N ASP A 69 29.19 5.81 -17.59
CA ASP A 69 29.93 7.00 -17.16
C ASP A 69 29.15 7.86 -16.13
N ALA A 70 27.81 7.89 -16.23
CA ALA A 70 26.96 8.57 -15.24
C ALA A 70 26.78 7.76 -13.95
N GLN A 71 26.69 6.42 -14.02
CA GLN A 71 26.72 5.56 -12.83
C GLN A 71 28.08 5.65 -12.11
N VAL A 72 29.17 5.70 -12.88
CA VAL A 72 30.52 6.04 -12.42
C VAL A 72 30.51 7.40 -11.73
N ALA A 73 29.88 8.44 -12.29
CA ALA A 73 29.81 9.78 -11.69
C ALA A 73 29.01 9.87 -10.36
N ASP A 74 27.97 9.05 -10.14
CA ASP A 74 27.28 8.99 -8.83
C ASP A 74 28.07 8.19 -7.79
N VAL A 75 28.65 7.06 -8.20
CA VAL A 75 29.56 6.31 -7.33
C VAL A 75 30.72 7.22 -6.93
N GLU A 76 31.27 7.99 -7.86
CA GLU A 76 32.22 9.08 -7.59
C GLU A 76 31.68 10.18 -6.67
N LYS A 77 30.39 10.53 -6.73
CA LYS A 77 29.81 11.54 -5.83
C LYS A 77 29.69 11.00 -4.41
N ARG A 78 29.22 9.77 -4.19
CA ARG A 78 29.21 9.13 -2.86
C ARG A 78 30.64 8.93 -2.33
N LEU A 79 31.58 8.58 -3.21
CA LEU A 79 33.01 8.55 -2.93
C LEU A 79 33.58 9.94 -2.57
N LYS A 80 32.96 11.04 -3.02
CA LYS A 80 33.34 12.42 -2.67
C LYS A 80 32.65 12.95 -1.41
N ASP A 81 31.38 12.62 -1.16
CA ASP A 81 30.65 13.10 0.03
C ASP A 81 31.22 12.47 1.31
N LEU A 82 31.55 11.17 1.30
CA LEU A 82 32.27 10.53 2.42
C LEU A 82 33.69 11.13 2.59
N VAL A 83 34.40 11.43 1.50
CA VAL A 83 35.73 12.10 1.52
C VAL A 83 35.65 13.53 2.08
N ASN A 84 34.49 14.18 1.96
CA ASN A 84 34.24 15.53 2.46
C ASN A 84 33.44 15.56 3.78
N GLN A 85 33.22 14.40 4.43
CA GLN A 85 32.46 14.30 5.68
C GLN A 85 33.26 14.88 6.85
N GLU A 86 32.85 16.05 7.36
CA GLU A 86 33.45 16.66 8.55
C GLU A 86 32.89 16.05 9.84
N GLY A 87 33.80 15.57 10.70
CA GLY A 87 33.50 14.83 11.92
C GLY A 87 34.76 14.50 12.73
N ASN A 88 34.64 13.61 13.73
CA ASN A 88 35.72 13.27 14.66
C ASN A 88 35.73 11.81 15.18
N GLU A 89 34.90 10.91 14.65
CA GLU A 89 34.89 9.48 15.00
C GLU A 89 35.77 8.64 14.06
N ASN A 90 36.15 7.43 14.49
CA ASN A 90 36.99 6.49 13.72
C ASN A 90 36.26 5.17 13.48
N TRP A 91 36.16 4.76 12.21
CA TRP A 91 35.35 3.61 11.77
C TRP A 91 35.80 2.27 12.38
N SER A 92 37.10 2.05 12.61
CA SER A 92 37.61 0.77 13.14
C SER A 92 37.08 0.47 14.55
N LYS A 93 36.97 1.48 15.42
CA LYS A 93 36.40 1.30 16.77
C LYS A 93 34.91 0.96 16.74
N ILE A 94 34.19 1.52 15.78
CA ILE A 94 32.76 1.28 15.61
C ILE A 94 32.51 -0.17 15.14
N ARG A 95 33.46 -0.76 14.40
CA ARG A 95 33.44 -2.14 13.95
C ARG A 95 33.74 -3.15 15.07
N ASP A 96 34.78 -2.91 15.88
CA ASP A 96 35.19 -3.82 16.97
C ASP A 96 34.09 -4.00 18.03
N GLU A 97 33.45 -2.89 18.41
CA GLU A 97 32.39 -2.87 19.42
C GLU A 97 31.10 -3.58 18.94
N MET A 98 30.90 -3.71 17.62
CA MET A 98 29.76 -4.40 16.99
C MET A 98 29.94 -5.92 17.09
N GLY A 99 31.10 -6.43 16.68
CA GLY A 99 31.36 -7.87 16.63
C GLY A 99 31.32 -8.54 18.00
N LEU A 100 31.88 -7.88 19.02
CA LEU A 100 31.88 -8.40 20.40
C LEU A 100 30.48 -8.50 21.00
N SER A 101 29.57 -7.60 20.62
CA SER A 101 28.18 -7.66 21.06
C SER A 101 27.45 -8.85 20.42
N MET A 102 27.68 -9.09 19.13
CA MET A 102 27.06 -10.19 18.38
C MET A 102 27.34 -11.58 18.99
N GLU A 103 28.56 -11.81 19.48
CA GLU A 103 28.99 -13.07 20.09
C GLU A 103 28.27 -13.36 21.42
N GLU A 104 28.21 -12.37 22.34
CA GLU A 104 27.62 -12.54 23.68
C GLU A 104 26.12 -12.85 23.64
N GLY A 105 25.34 -12.07 22.89
CA GLY A 105 23.88 -12.24 22.89
C GLY A 105 23.37 -13.34 21.97
N CYS A 106 24.07 -13.58 20.86
CA CYS A 106 23.43 -14.16 19.70
C CYS A 106 24.06 -15.48 19.21
N GLY A 107 24.92 -16.10 20.04
CA GLY A 107 25.42 -17.48 19.90
C GLY A 107 24.36 -18.57 20.09
N ILE A 108 24.74 -19.86 20.16
CA ILE A 108 23.80 -21.00 20.03
C ILE A 108 22.69 -21.01 21.11
N TYR A 109 23.09 -20.99 22.39
CA TYR A 109 22.21 -20.98 23.56
C TYR A 109 21.94 -19.54 23.99
N ARG A 110 20.67 -19.24 24.28
CA ARG A 110 20.16 -17.88 24.25
C ARG A 110 19.20 -17.60 25.41
N THR A 111 19.39 -16.47 26.10
CA THR A 111 18.42 -15.92 27.07
C THR A 111 18.02 -14.51 26.65
N PRO A 112 16.81 -14.03 26.97
CA PRO A 112 16.34 -12.71 26.53
C PRO A 112 17.29 -11.54 26.88
N GLU A 113 18.00 -11.63 28.01
CA GLU A 113 18.80 -10.55 28.57
C GLU A 113 20.14 -10.35 27.85
N LEU A 114 20.86 -11.45 27.56
CA LEU A 114 22.15 -11.41 26.85
C LEU A 114 21.98 -10.80 25.45
N MET A 115 20.87 -11.08 24.78
CA MET A 115 20.62 -10.61 23.41
C MET A 115 19.88 -9.27 23.33
N GLN A 116 19.08 -8.87 24.33
CA GLN A 116 18.60 -7.49 24.42
C GLN A 116 19.79 -6.51 24.58
N LYS A 117 20.82 -6.89 25.35
CA LYS A 117 22.01 -6.05 25.55
C LYS A 117 22.89 -5.93 24.29
N THR A 118 23.01 -7.02 23.51
CA THR A 118 23.68 -7.00 22.19
C THR A 118 23.05 -6.01 21.25
N VAL A 119 21.72 -6.00 21.19
CA VAL A 119 20.91 -5.05 20.43
C VAL A 119 21.22 -3.61 20.85
N ASP A 120 21.20 -3.33 22.16
CA ASP A 120 21.42 -1.98 22.68
C ASP A 120 22.81 -1.41 22.34
N LYS A 121 23.85 -2.27 22.27
CA LYS A 121 25.22 -1.85 21.95
C LYS A 121 25.46 -1.59 20.46
N LEU A 122 24.67 -2.19 19.57
CA LEU A 122 24.81 -2.00 18.13
C LEU A 122 24.12 -0.71 17.64
N ALA A 123 23.02 -0.32 18.31
CA ALA A 123 22.38 0.98 18.13
C ALA A 123 23.32 2.16 18.48
N GLU A 124 24.19 2.02 19.48
CA GLU A 124 25.20 3.05 19.84
C GLU A 124 26.20 3.31 18.70
N LEU A 125 26.58 2.25 17.98
CA LEU A 125 27.68 2.25 17.04
C LEU A 125 27.30 2.93 15.72
N GLN A 126 26.06 2.73 15.30
CA GLN A 126 25.48 3.50 14.21
C GLN A 126 25.52 5.02 14.45
N GLU A 127 25.26 5.49 15.66
CA GLU A 127 25.33 6.94 15.97
C GLU A 127 26.74 7.51 16.06
N ARG A 128 27.76 6.65 16.07
CA ARG A 128 29.17 7.06 16.00
C ARG A 128 29.67 7.04 14.55
N PHE A 129 29.07 6.22 13.69
CA PHE A 129 29.40 6.16 12.26
C PHE A 129 29.11 7.50 11.54
N LYS A 130 28.05 8.21 11.94
CA LYS A 130 27.65 9.50 11.35
C LYS A 130 28.65 10.65 11.51
N ARG A 131 29.67 10.52 12.36
CA ARG A 131 30.76 11.50 12.50
C ARG A 131 32.12 10.92 12.08
N VAL A 132 32.15 9.81 11.34
CA VAL A 132 33.38 9.30 10.73
C VAL A 132 33.95 10.35 9.80
N ARG A 133 35.18 10.76 10.06
CA ARG A 133 35.93 11.63 9.17
C ARG A 133 36.91 10.79 8.38
N ILE A 134 36.87 10.92 7.06
CA ILE A 134 37.92 10.38 6.20
C ILE A 134 39.17 11.26 6.32
N THR A 135 40.28 10.61 6.62
CA THR A 135 41.60 11.24 6.82
C THR A 135 42.54 11.00 5.64
N ASP A 136 42.34 9.91 4.91
CA ASP A 136 43.02 9.64 3.65
C ASP A 136 42.43 10.50 2.53
N THR A 137 43.22 11.45 2.03
CA THR A 137 42.84 12.37 0.94
C THR A 137 43.29 11.87 -0.43
N SER A 138 43.84 10.65 -0.53
CA SER A 138 44.21 10.07 -1.81
C SER A 138 42.97 9.82 -2.69
N SER A 139 43.06 10.16 -3.97
CA SER A 139 42.04 9.81 -4.99
C SER A 139 42.32 8.46 -5.66
N VAL A 140 43.36 7.75 -5.21
CA VAL A 140 43.81 6.46 -5.72
C VAL A 140 44.09 5.57 -4.51
N PHE A 141 43.38 4.44 -4.40
CA PHE A 141 43.52 3.48 -3.30
C PHE A 141 43.09 4.00 -1.91
N ASN A 142 42.05 4.84 -1.87
CA ASN A 142 41.45 5.36 -0.64
C ASN A 142 40.75 4.26 0.16
N THR A 143 41.52 3.59 1.01
CA THR A 143 41.04 2.47 1.83
C THR A 143 40.16 2.95 2.98
N ASP A 144 40.37 4.18 3.48
CA ASP A 144 39.57 4.80 4.52
C ASP A 144 38.10 4.99 4.06
N LEU A 145 37.92 5.39 2.80
CA LEU A 145 36.64 5.50 2.09
C LEU A 145 35.97 4.16 1.80
N LEU A 146 36.70 3.20 1.24
CA LEU A 146 36.17 1.86 0.95
C LEU A 146 35.72 1.14 2.22
N TYR A 147 36.53 1.18 3.29
CA TYR A 147 36.15 0.58 4.57
C TYR A 147 35.07 1.36 5.30
N THR A 148 34.91 2.67 5.07
CA THR A 148 33.75 3.40 5.57
C THR A 148 32.47 2.97 4.83
N ILE A 149 32.49 2.81 3.50
CA ILE A 149 31.36 2.26 2.73
C ILE A 149 31.01 0.83 3.17
N GLU A 150 31.99 -0.09 3.22
CA GLU A 150 31.76 -1.46 3.67
C GLU A 150 31.37 -1.56 5.13
N LEU A 151 31.94 -0.74 6.02
CA LEU A 151 31.50 -0.69 7.41
C LEU A 151 30.06 -0.22 7.48
N GLY A 152 29.69 0.79 6.68
CA GLY A 152 28.29 1.13 6.41
C GLY A 152 27.50 -0.12 6.08
N HIS A 153 27.90 -0.91 5.08
CA HIS A 153 27.22 -2.17 4.70
C HIS A 153 27.33 -3.35 5.72
N GLY A 154 28.25 -3.31 6.69
CA GLY A 154 28.53 -4.37 7.69
C GLY A 154 27.95 -4.11 9.09
N LEU A 155 28.10 -2.87 9.59
CA LEU A 155 27.07 -2.17 10.37
C LEU A 155 25.83 -1.93 9.52
N ASN A 156 25.70 -2.57 8.36
CA ASN A 156 24.44 -3.04 7.85
C ASN A 156 24.28 -4.52 8.26
N VAL A 157 24.69 -5.59 7.58
CA VAL A 157 24.24 -6.99 7.89
C VAL A 157 24.36 -7.55 9.35
N ALA A 158 25.03 -6.91 10.32
CA ALA A 158 25.28 -7.48 11.66
C ALA A 158 24.09 -7.71 12.64
N GLU A 159 23.25 -6.76 13.09
CA GLU A 159 22.22 -7.14 14.07
C GLU A 159 21.08 -8.02 13.50
N CYS A 160 20.74 -8.11 12.20
CA CYS A 160 20.87 -9.09 11.08
C CYS A 160 21.54 -10.44 11.25
N MET A 161 22.06 -10.68 12.44
CA MET A 161 21.99 -11.98 13.08
C MET A 161 21.48 -11.93 14.54
N ALA A 162 21.46 -10.75 15.20
CA ALA A 162 21.16 -10.58 16.62
C ALA A 162 19.67 -10.49 17.02
N HIS A 163 18.89 -9.56 16.47
CA HIS A 163 17.45 -9.51 16.74
C HIS A 163 16.72 -10.82 16.39
N SER A 164 17.21 -11.56 15.41
CA SER A 164 16.81 -12.94 15.06
C SER A 164 17.05 -13.81 16.26
N ALA A 165 18.31 -13.93 16.68
CA ALA A 165 18.67 -14.67 17.87
C ALA A 165 17.78 -14.29 19.08
N LEU A 166 17.53 -13.00 19.33
CA LEU A 166 16.65 -12.50 20.40
C LEU A 166 15.18 -12.92 20.25
N ALA A 167 14.66 -12.79 19.04
CA ALA A 167 13.24 -12.91 18.72
C ALA A 167 12.83 -14.34 18.39
N ARG A 168 13.75 -15.22 17.95
CA ARG A 168 13.53 -16.65 18.08
C ARG A 168 13.51 -17.01 19.58
N LYS A 169 12.40 -17.63 19.96
CA LYS A 169 12.01 -17.98 21.33
C LYS A 169 11.69 -19.48 21.40
N GLU A 170 12.59 -20.31 20.86
CA GLU A 170 12.45 -21.77 20.77
C GLU A 170 13.80 -22.50 20.85
N SER A 171 13.79 -23.82 20.68
CA SER A 171 15.00 -24.63 20.50
C SER A 171 15.03 -25.51 19.25
N ARG A 172 15.28 -24.91 18.07
CA ARG A 172 15.47 -25.61 16.79
C ARG A 172 16.87 -25.45 16.19
N GLY A 173 17.45 -26.58 15.80
CA GLY A 173 18.63 -26.59 14.92
C GLY A 173 19.83 -26.00 15.65
N ALA A 174 20.34 -24.88 15.14
CA ALA A 174 21.38 -24.05 15.78
C ALA A 174 20.82 -22.82 16.53
N HIS A 175 19.53 -22.84 16.86
CA HIS A 175 18.92 -21.88 17.77
C HIS A 175 18.30 -22.58 18.97
N GLN A 176 18.84 -22.34 20.17
CA GLN A 176 18.40 -22.93 21.43
C GLN A 176 18.14 -21.85 22.48
N ARG A 177 16.98 -21.89 23.12
CA ARG A 177 16.60 -20.99 24.22
C ARG A 177 16.50 -21.73 25.54
N LEU A 178 16.74 -21.01 26.63
CA LEU A 178 16.81 -21.59 27.99
C LEU A 178 15.66 -21.14 28.90
N ASP A 179 15.01 -20.02 28.58
CA ASP A 179 13.88 -19.48 29.32
C ASP A 179 12.61 -20.34 29.16
N GLU A 180 11.79 -20.35 30.20
CA GLU A 180 10.77 -21.38 30.39
C GLU A 180 9.75 -21.42 29.25
N GLY A 181 9.54 -22.62 28.69
CA GLY A 181 8.71 -22.84 27.50
C GLY A 181 9.44 -22.63 26.17
N CYS A 182 10.54 -21.87 26.11
CA CYS A 182 11.34 -21.69 24.90
C CYS A 182 12.32 -22.86 24.65
N THR A 183 12.42 -23.83 25.58
CA THR A 183 13.46 -24.87 25.62
C THR A 183 13.33 -26.02 24.62
N GLU A 184 12.19 -26.19 23.97
CA GLU A 184 11.93 -27.30 23.02
C GLU A 184 11.86 -26.83 21.56
N ARG A 185 11.99 -27.76 20.59
CA ARG A 185 11.84 -27.38 19.17
C ARG A 185 10.41 -26.99 18.90
N ASP A 186 10.17 -25.70 18.80
CA ASP A 186 8.84 -25.18 18.62
C ASP A 186 8.50 -25.09 17.14
N ASP A 187 8.32 -26.27 16.53
CA ASP A 187 7.89 -26.47 15.14
C ASP A 187 6.77 -25.53 14.68
N VAL A 188 5.98 -25.01 15.63
CA VAL A 188 5.03 -23.92 15.47
C VAL A 188 5.71 -22.56 15.42
N ASN A 189 6.30 -22.09 16.53
CA ASN A 189 6.73 -20.69 16.61
C ASN A 189 7.85 -20.36 15.60
N PHE A 190 8.77 -21.28 15.26
CA PHE A 190 9.82 -20.92 14.29
C PHE A 190 10.45 -22.00 13.36
N LEU A 191 9.72 -22.88 12.66
CA LEU A 191 10.29 -23.72 11.56
C LEU A 191 10.62 -22.95 10.25
N LYS A 192 11.46 -21.94 10.39
CA LYS A 192 11.83 -20.95 9.36
C LYS A 192 13.36 -20.76 9.26
N HIS A 193 13.92 -20.36 8.14
CA HIS A 193 15.26 -19.80 7.96
C HIS A 193 15.41 -18.41 8.61
N THR A 194 16.64 -17.91 8.83
CA THR A 194 17.08 -16.50 8.59
C THR A 194 16.55 -15.84 7.33
N LEU A 195 15.91 -14.67 7.37
CA LEU A 195 16.28 -13.62 6.42
C LEU A 195 16.61 -12.31 7.13
N ALA A 196 17.45 -11.52 6.48
CA ALA A 196 18.36 -10.64 7.19
C ALA A 196 18.69 -9.47 6.26
N TRP A 197 17.98 -8.36 6.44
CA TRP A 197 18.29 -7.12 5.76
C TRP A 197 18.53 -6.10 6.84
N ARG A 198 19.78 -5.67 6.94
CA ARG A 198 19.91 -4.29 7.35
C ARG A 198 19.60 -3.45 6.16
N ASP A 199 18.59 -2.64 6.37
CA ASP A 199 18.28 -1.53 5.51
C ASP A 199 19.52 -0.61 5.49
N ALA A 200 19.80 0.07 4.37
CA ALA A 200 21.12 0.70 4.16
C ALA A 200 21.45 1.86 5.15
N ASP A 201 20.45 2.22 5.97
CA ASP A 201 20.39 3.27 6.98
C ASP A 201 20.98 2.88 8.34
N GLY A 202 21.05 1.59 8.69
CA GLY A 202 21.71 1.15 9.90
C GLY A 202 20.91 0.51 11.02
N THR A 203 19.59 0.24 10.95
CA THR A 203 18.95 -0.70 11.94
C THR A 203 18.59 -2.08 11.38
N THR A 204 18.86 -3.14 12.15
CA THR A 204 19.06 -4.48 11.56
C THR A 204 17.88 -5.40 11.75
N ARG A 205 16.90 -5.16 10.90
CA ARG A 205 15.63 -5.84 10.89
C ARG A 205 15.76 -7.31 10.48
N LEU A 206 15.65 -8.16 11.48
CA LEU A 206 15.61 -9.59 11.28
C LEU A 206 14.22 -10.12 11.06
N ASP A 207 14.18 -11.09 10.17
CA ASP A 207 13.02 -11.81 9.73
C ASP A 207 13.41 -13.28 9.61
N TYR A 208 12.46 -14.15 9.32
CA TYR A 208 12.68 -15.58 9.32
C TYR A 208 11.86 -16.26 8.20
N SER A 209 12.41 -16.55 7.02
CA SER A 209 11.64 -17.12 5.88
C SER A 209 11.27 -18.60 6.05
N ASP A 210 10.04 -18.99 5.73
CA ASP A 210 9.58 -20.37 5.93
C ASP A 210 10.28 -21.41 5.03
N VAL A 211 10.63 -22.57 5.59
CA VAL A 211 11.30 -23.67 4.89
C VAL A 211 10.31 -24.39 3.95
N LYS A 212 10.58 -24.46 2.63
CA LYS A 212 9.72 -25.17 1.67
C LYS A 212 9.93 -26.70 1.70
N ILE A 213 8.85 -27.47 1.82
CA ILE A 213 8.86 -28.94 1.92
C ILE A 213 7.71 -29.52 1.07
N THR A 214 8.00 -30.43 0.13
CA THR A 214 7.07 -30.77 -0.97
C THR A 214 6.52 -32.20 -1.00
N THR A 215 7.18 -33.18 -0.38
CA THR A 215 6.81 -34.61 -0.51
C THR A 215 6.79 -35.41 0.81
N LEU A 216 7.27 -34.83 1.92
CA LEU A 216 7.45 -35.49 3.22
C LEU A 216 7.16 -34.50 4.35
N PRO A 217 6.05 -34.62 5.12
CA PRO A 217 5.69 -33.59 6.10
C PRO A 217 6.55 -33.62 7.37
N PRO A 218 6.60 -32.52 8.15
CA PRO A 218 7.33 -32.46 9.41
C PRO A 218 6.70 -33.35 10.49
N ALA A 219 7.12 -34.60 10.55
CA ALA A 219 6.83 -35.43 11.72
C ALA A 219 7.59 -34.88 12.94
N LYS A 220 6.95 -34.86 14.13
CA LYS A 220 7.73 -34.91 15.37
C LYS A 220 8.69 -36.07 15.23
N ARG A 221 10.00 -35.80 15.38
CA ARG A 221 11.00 -36.87 15.52
C ARG A 221 10.43 -37.83 16.57
N ARG A 222 10.25 -39.11 16.22
CA ARG A 222 10.16 -40.14 17.26
C ARG A 222 11.51 -40.12 17.96
N GLN A 223 11.65 -39.26 18.97
CA GLN A 223 12.57 -39.55 20.05
C GLN A 223 12.07 -40.86 20.62
N ALA A 224 12.77 -41.94 20.29
CA ALA A 224 12.83 -43.05 21.21
C ALA A 224 13.25 -42.41 22.54
N LEU A 225 12.34 -42.39 23.50
CA LEU A 225 12.65 -42.06 24.88
C LEU A 225 13.77 -43.00 25.30
N CYS A 226 15.01 -42.53 25.23
CA CYS A 226 16.06 -43.03 26.09
C CYS A 226 15.64 -42.57 27.48
N ARG A 227 14.82 -43.41 28.13
CA ARG A 227 14.13 -43.10 29.36
C ARG A 227 15.15 -42.85 30.46
N SER A 228 15.31 -41.60 30.85
CA SER A 228 15.70 -41.22 32.21
C SER A 228 14.66 -40.23 32.71
N ARG A 229 13.75 -40.73 33.56
CA ARG A 229 12.82 -39.87 34.31
C ARG A 229 13.62 -38.86 35.14
N PRO A 230 13.07 -37.68 35.46
CA PRO A 230 13.62 -36.89 36.55
C PRO A 230 13.52 -37.73 37.83
N ASP A 231 14.59 -37.75 38.61
CA ASP A 231 14.47 -38.02 40.04
C ASP A 231 14.37 -36.67 40.73
N GLU A 232 13.37 -36.53 41.59
CA GLU A 232 13.20 -35.36 42.43
C GLU A 232 14.33 -35.31 43.48
N THR A 233 14.40 -34.24 44.27
CA THR A 233 15.33 -34.05 45.41
C THR A 233 16.77 -33.62 45.09
N ARG A 234 16.94 -32.32 44.76
CA ARG A 234 17.85 -31.49 45.57
C ARG A 234 17.46 -30.01 45.59
N LEU A 235 16.60 -29.69 46.56
CA LEU A 235 16.38 -28.32 47.05
C LEU A 235 17.61 -27.81 47.83
N GLU A 236 17.73 -26.47 47.90
CA GLU A 236 18.64 -25.69 48.76
C GLU A 236 20.16 -25.84 48.47
N ARG A 237 20.96 -24.77 48.33
CA ARG A 237 21.19 -23.64 49.26
C ARG A 237 21.83 -22.41 48.57
N GLU A 238 21.99 -21.35 49.36
CA GLU A 238 22.81 -20.14 49.13
C GLU A 238 22.21 -19.03 48.24
N GLN A 239 21.40 -18.18 48.88
CA GLN A 239 21.50 -16.74 48.66
C GLN A 239 22.89 -16.25 49.10
N VAL A 240 23.48 -15.24 48.42
CA VAL A 240 24.14 -14.05 49.02
C VAL A 240 24.73 -13.11 47.94
N ASN A 241 24.47 -11.81 48.15
CA ASN A 241 25.13 -10.58 47.62
C ASN A 241 25.26 -10.26 46.12
N VAL A 242 24.64 -9.12 45.80
CA VAL A 242 25.03 -8.17 44.74
C VAL A 242 26.35 -7.48 45.15
N GLY A 243 27.31 -7.32 44.23
CA GLY A 243 28.62 -6.70 44.54
C GLY A 243 29.62 -6.55 43.39
N ASP A 244 29.30 -5.71 42.42
CA ASP A 244 30.21 -4.86 41.60
C ASP A 244 31.65 -5.35 41.25
N ARG A 245 31.89 -5.69 39.96
CA ARG A 245 33.15 -5.36 39.21
C ARG A 245 33.09 -5.69 37.71
N ARG A 246 34.01 -5.08 36.94
CA ARG A 246 34.02 -4.97 35.47
C ARG A 246 34.74 -6.13 34.73
N LEU A 247 34.25 -6.41 33.51
CA LEU A 247 34.92 -6.85 32.26
C LEU A 247 36.26 -7.61 32.33
N ALA A 248 36.28 -8.80 31.71
CA ALA A 248 37.48 -9.38 31.07
C ALA A 248 37.08 -10.36 29.94
N HIS A 249 37.60 -10.18 28.72
CA HIS A 249 37.50 -11.16 27.63
C HIS A 249 38.65 -12.18 27.70
N GLY A 250 38.42 -13.40 27.20
CA GLY A 250 39.50 -14.32 26.81
C GLY A 250 39.10 -15.81 26.75
N GLY A 251 39.10 -16.40 25.54
CA GLY A 251 38.83 -17.83 25.37
C GLY A 251 38.91 -18.30 23.90
N ARG A 252 40.13 -18.51 23.39
CA ARG A 252 40.39 -18.95 21.99
C ARG A 252 40.02 -20.42 21.75
N LEU A 253 39.67 -20.75 20.51
CA LEU A 253 40.08 -22.02 19.89
C LEU A 253 40.67 -21.76 18.49
N ASN A 254 41.91 -22.23 18.28
CA ASN A 254 42.60 -22.23 17.00
C ASN A 254 42.15 -23.44 16.15
N PHE A 255 42.34 -23.40 14.82
CA PHE A 255 43.23 -24.35 14.11
C PHE A 255 43.47 -23.93 12.64
N GLN A 256 44.71 -23.46 12.40
CA GLN A 256 45.66 -23.78 11.31
C GLN A 256 45.25 -23.74 9.83
N HIS A 257 46.00 -22.93 9.07
CA HIS A 257 46.09 -22.94 7.60
C HIS A 257 47.00 -24.04 7.05
N ALA A 258 46.81 -24.37 5.77
CA ALA A 258 47.85 -24.87 4.87
C ALA A 258 47.91 -23.96 3.63
N THR A 259 49.13 -23.68 3.15
CA THR A 259 49.44 -22.67 2.11
C THR A 259 49.93 -23.31 0.80
N ILE A 260 50.36 -22.47 -0.17
CA ILE A 260 50.96 -22.76 -1.49
C ILE A 260 49.90 -22.74 -2.63
N GLY A 261 50.09 -22.03 -3.74
CA GLY A 261 51.21 -21.17 -4.16
C GLY A 261 50.87 -20.38 -5.45
N GLU A 262 51.69 -19.38 -5.78
CA GLU A 262 51.49 -18.45 -6.91
C GLU A 262 51.84 -19.07 -8.27
N GLU A 263 51.24 -18.57 -9.36
CA GLU A 263 51.96 -18.03 -10.54
C GLU A 263 50.99 -17.39 -11.56
N THR A 264 51.36 -16.22 -12.10
CA THR A 264 50.62 -15.47 -13.13
C THR A 264 51.47 -15.25 -14.38
N PRO A 265 50.90 -15.31 -15.60
CA PRO A 265 51.54 -14.76 -16.80
C PRO A 265 50.91 -13.44 -17.29
N ASP A 266 51.79 -12.63 -17.88
CA ASP A 266 51.63 -11.26 -18.38
C ASP A 266 50.59 -11.06 -19.51
N LEU A 267 49.99 -9.86 -19.55
CA LEU A 267 49.18 -9.32 -20.65
C LEU A 267 49.82 -8.04 -21.17
N SER A 268 50.56 -8.15 -22.28
CA SER A 268 51.03 -7.01 -23.07
C SER A 268 50.46 -7.03 -24.49
N GLN A 269 50.31 -5.83 -25.08
CA GLN A 269 49.74 -5.52 -26.41
C GLN A 269 48.19 -5.58 -26.48
N ASN A 270 47.47 -4.45 -26.61
CA ASN A 270 47.68 -3.41 -27.63
C ASN A 270 47.23 -2.01 -27.18
N ARG A 271 47.92 -0.98 -27.70
CA ARG A 271 47.53 0.44 -27.62
C ARG A 271 46.91 0.90 -28.94
N CYS A 272 45.99 1.86 -28.86
CA CYS A 272 45.83 3.07 -29.69
C CYS A 272 44.33 3.43 -29.82
N ALA A 273 43.92 4.69 -30.01
CA ALA A 273 44.50 6.00 -29.70
C ALA A 273 43.41 7.06 -29.99
N PHE A 274 43.32 8.14 -29.22
CA PHE A 274 42.57 9.33 -29.62
C PHE A 274 43.35 10.60 -29.31
N GLN A 275 43.43 11.50 -30.30
CA GLN A 275 44.13 12.78 -30.18
C GLN A 275 43.22 13.85 -29.56
N GLN A 276 43.79 14.67 -28.67
CA GLN A 276 43.17 15.90 -28.17
C GLN A 276 43.36 17.07 -29.15
N ILE A 277 42.42 18.02 -29.11
CA ILE A 277 42.64 19.41 -29.52
C ILE A 277 42.17 20.33 -28.38
N GLY A 278 43.09 21.13 -27.85
CA GLY A 278 42.87 22.53 -27.47
C GLY A 278 42.15 22.85 -26.15
N ASP A 279 42.93 23.34 -25.17
CA ASP A 279 42.44 23.94 -23.93
C ASP A 279 41.65 25.25 -24.12
N GLY A 280 40.77 25.57 -23.17
CA GLY A 280 40.00 26.83 -23.17
C GLY A 280 39.17 27.08 -21.92
N CYS A 281 39.80 27.22 -20.74
CA CYS A 281 39.09 27.48 -19.48
C CYS A 281 38.52 28.92 -19.41
N THR A 282 37.19 29.07 -19.28
CA THR A 282 36.57 30.25 -18.64
C THR A 282 35.16 29.95 -18.08
N ARG A 283 34.92 30.44 -16.85
CA ARG A 283 33.65 30.59 -16.09
C ARG A 283 32.33 30.21 -16.80
N LEU A 284 31.64 29.18 -16.29
CA LEU A 284 30.25 28.87 -16.62
C LEU A 284 29.27 29.94 -16.06
N PRO A 285 28.35 30.49 -16.87
CA PRO A 285 27.26 31.35 -16.40
C PRO A 285 26.01 30.54 -15.98
N ALA A 286 25.06 31.25 -15.35
CA ALA A 286 23.87 30.72 -14.67
C ALA A 286 23.03 29.68 -15.45
N CYS A 287 22.33 28.82 -14.69
CA CYS A 287 21.44 27.76 -15.15
C CYS A 287 20.55 28.18 -16.32
N ARG A 288 20.76 27.56 -17.49
CA ARG A 288 19.75 27.50 -18.55
C ARG A 288 18.65 26.52 -18.14
N PHE A 289 17.40 26.88 -18.41
CA PHE A 289 16.25 25.99 -18.21
C PHE A 289 16.48 24.66 -18.93
N ALA A 290 16.46 23.56 -18.19
CA ALA A 290 16.70 22.23 -18.75
C ALA A 290 15.57 21.84 -19.71
N HIS A 291 15.93 21.32 -20.88
CA HIS A 291 15.01 20.88 -21.93
C HIS A 291 14.01 19.85 -21.38
N VAL A 292 12.71 20.08 -21.56
CA VAL A 292 11.69 19.08 -21.23
C VAL A 292 11.93 17.85 -22.11
N GLN A 293 11.91 16.65 -21.51
CA GLN A 293 12.01 15.40 -22.25
C GLN A 293 10.63 15.07 -22.83
N THR A 294 10.55 14.73 -24.12
CA THR A 294 9.28 14.34 -24.76
C THR A 294 9.26 12.85 -25.02
N PHE A 295 8.19 12.19 -24.56
CA PHE A 295 7.93 10.78 -24.83
C PHE A 295 6.58 10.64 -25.53
N ASN A 296 6.56 9.93 -26.66
CA ASN A 296 5.31 9.63 -27.37
C ASN A 296 4.85 8.21 -27.02
N ALA A 297 3.57 8.06 -26.70
CA ALA A 297 2.84 6.81 -26.50
C ALA A 297 1.54 6.87 -27.31
N ASP A 298 0.88 5.73 -27.51
CA ASP A 298 -0.49 5.73 -28.02
C ASP A 298 -1.47 5.95 -26.87
N LEU A 299 -1.18 5.36 -25.71
CA LEU A 299 -1.98 5.41 -24.48
C LEU A 299 -1.10 5.79 -23.28
N ALA A 300 -1.56 6.75 -22.47
CA ALA A 300 -0.97 7.05 -21.16
C ALA A 300 -1.94 6.68 -20.02
N ILE A 301 -1.45 6.07 -18.95
CA ILE A 301 -2.25 5.64 -17.79
C ILE A 301 -1.61 6.22 -16.54
N ILE A 302 -2.39 7.01 -15.79
CA ILE A 302 -1.93 7.76 -14.61
C ILE A 302 -2.41 7.04 -13.34
N GLY A 303 -1.48 6.37 -12.67
CA GLY A 303 -1.70 5.61 -11.44
C GLY A 303 -1.52 4.10 -11.68
N ALA A 304 -0.54 3.50 -10.99
CA ALA A 304 -0.30 2.05 -11.05
C ALA A 304 -0.99 1.26 -9.92
N GLY A 305 -2.18 1.70 -9.51
CA GLY A 305 -3.09 0.90 -8.70
C GLY A 305 -3.69 -0.26 -9.48
N GLY A 306 -4.46 -1.13 -8.81
CA GLY A 306 -5.07 -2.29 -9.47
C GLY A 306 -5.89 -1.96 -10.72
N ALA A 307 -6.60 -0.81 -10.72
CA ALA A 307 -7.38 -0.33 -11.86
C ALA A 307 -6.49 0.02 -13.07
N GLY A 308 -5.43 0.82 -12.86
CA GLY A 308 -4.51 1.24 -13.91
C GLY A 308 -3.67 0.09 -14.46
N LEU A 309 -3.24 -0.83 -13.60
CA LEU A 309 -2.59 -2.07 -14.03
C LEU A 309 -3.52 -2.93 -14.90
N ARG A 310 -4.79 -3.09 -14.50
CA ARG A 310 -5.76 -3.85 -15.31
C ARG A 310 -6.03 -3.19 -16.65
N ALA A 311 -6.15 -1.86 -16.68
CA ALA A 311 -6.32 -1.09 -17.91
C ALA A 311 -5.11 -1.22 -18.84
N ALA A 312 -3.88 -1.18 -18.30
CA ALA A 312 -2.66 -1.40 -19.07
C ALA A 312 -2.62 -2.80 -19.71
N ILE A 313 -2.97 -3.84 -18.92
CA ILE A 313 -3.08 -5.22 -19.42
C ILE A 313 -4.16 -5.32 -20.50
N ALA A 314 -5.36 -4.78 -20.26
CA ALA A 314 -6.48 -4.86 -21.21
C ALA A 314 -6.17 -4.14 -22.54
N ALA A 315 -5.50 -2.98 -22.50
CA ALA A 315 -5.06 -2.29 -23.71
C ALA A 315 -3.98 -3.09 -24.47
N ALA A 316 -3.03 -3.70 -23.75
CA ALA A 316 -1.98 -4.55 -24.32
C ALA A 316 -2.53 -5.86 -24.92
N GLU A 317 -3.59 -6.43 -24.32
CA GLU A 317 -4.35 -7.57 -24.82
C GLU A 317 -5.18 -7.20 -26.06
N ALA A 318 -5.81 -6.01 -26.08
CA ALA A 318 -6.68 -5.55 -27.16
C ALA A 318 -5.91 -5.22 -28.44
N ASN A 319 -4.71 -4.65 -28.35
CA ASN A 319 -3.83 -4.45 -29.50
C ASN A 319 -2.34 -4.50 -29.09
N PRO A 320 -1.60 -5.58 -29.45
CA PRO A 320 -0.18 -5.73 -29.14
C PRO A 320 0.76 -4.67 -29.75
N GLN A 321 0.29 -3.86 -30.71
CA GLN A 321 1.10 -2.80 -31.34
C GLN A 321 1.09 -1.48 -30.57
N LEU A 322 0.15 -1.28 -29.63
CA LEU A 322 0.02 -0.04 -28.87
C LEU A 322 1.18 0.13 -27.89
N LYS A 323 1.86 1.26 -27.95
CA LYS A 323 2.84 1.70 -26.96
C LYS A 323 2.12 2.34 -25.77
N ILE A 324 2.23 1.73 -24.60
CA ILE A 324 1.49 2.11 -23.40
C ILE A 324 2.47 2.69 -22.37
N ALA A 325 2.25 3.93 -21.93
CA ALA A 325 2.93 4.50 -20.78
C ALA A 325 2.08 4.27 -19.52
N LEU A 326 2.66 3.64 -18.49
CA LEU A 326 2.05 3.50 -17.17
C LEU A 326 2.83 4.33 -16.15
N ILE A 327 2.28 5.48 -15.75
CA ILE A 327 2.90 6.50 -14.92
C ILE A 327 2.40 6.37 -13.47
N SER A 328 3.27 6.50 -12.47
CA SER A 328 2.85 6.47 -11.07
C SER A 328 3.85 7.15 -10.14
N LYS A 329 3.36 7.95 -9.20
CA LYS A 329 4.18 8.58 -8.14
C LYS A 329 4.76 7.59 -7.11
N VAL A 330 4.37 6.31 -7.18
CA VAL A 330 4.96 5.21 -6.42
C VAL A 330 5.02 3.93 -7.26
N TYR A 331 5.93 3.01 -6.91
CA TYR A 331 5.93 1.65 -7.45
C TYR A 331 4.55 0.97 -7.31
N PRO A 332 4.12 0.13 -8.27
CA PRO A 332 2.77 -0.43 -8.29
C PRO A 332 2.37 -1.15 -6.99
N MET A 333 3.30 -1.92 -6.41
CA MET A 333 3.11 -2.66 -5.14
C MET A 333 2.88 -1.77 -3.91
N ARG A 334 3.20 -0.47 -3.99
CA ARG A 334 2.98 0.52 -2.92
C ARG A 334 1.66 1.28 -3.08
N SER A 335 0.87 0.99 -4.12
CA SER A 335 -0.47 1.57 -4.31
C SER A 335 -1.45 1.08 -3.24
N HIS A 336 -2.49 1.86 -2.95
CA HIS A 336 -3.39 1.56 -1.82
C HIS A 336 -4.22 0.27 -2.00
N THR A 337 -4.32 -0.27 -3.23
CA THR A 337 -4.93 -1.59 -3.49
C THR A 337 -4.32 -2.69 -2.62
N VAL A 338 -3.03 -2.58 -2.25
CA VAL A 338 -2.32 -3.56 -1.40
C VAL A 338 -2.98 -3.75 -0.02
N ALA A 339 -3.62 -2.70 0.52
CA ALA A 339 -4.16 -2.65 1.87
C ALA A 339 -5.59 -3.20 1.98
N ALA A 340 -6.17 -3.74 0.91
CA ALA A 340 -7.55 -4.20 0.92
C ALA A 340 -7.68 -5.64 1.45
N GLU A 341 -7.97 -5.77 2.74
CA GLU A 341 -8.03 -7.06 3.46
C GLU A 341 -9.32 -7.86 3.21
N GLY A 342 -10.39 -7.16 2.79
CA GLY A 342 -11.77 -7.66 2.82
C GLY A 342 -12.14 -8.72 1.78
N GLY A 343 -11.84 -8.47 0.51
CA GLY A 343 -12.18 -9.38 -0.60
C GLY A 343 -12.83 -8.70 -1.81
N SER A 344 -13.05 -9.46 -2.87
CA SER A 344 -13.66 -9.03 -4.14
C SER A 344 -14.98 -9.76 -4.38
N ALA A 345 -16.03 -9.06 -4.79
CA ALA A 345 -17.37 -9.63 -4.94
C ALA A 345 -17.57 -10.32 -6.30
N ALA A 346 -17.95 -11.61 -6.31
CA ALA A 346 -18.41 -12.30 -7.53
C ALA A 346 -19.33 -13.48 -7.21
N VAL A 347 -20.47 -13.54 -7.90
CA VAL A 347 -21.43 -14.66 -7.85
C VAL A 347 -20.73 -15.96 -8.26
N THR A 348 -20.85 -17.00 -7.42
CA THR A 348 -20.19 -18.30 -7.61
C THR A 348 -20.92 -19.48 -6.96
N GLN A 349 -21.95 -19.23 -6.14
CA GLN A 349 -22.71 -20.27 -5.45
C GLN A 349 -23.97 -20.64 -6.22
N ASP A 350 -24.33 -21.93 -6.25
CA ASP A 350 -25.51 -22.45 -6.96
C ASP A 350 -26.86 -21.84 -6.52
N HIS A 351 -26.90 -21.23 -5.33
CA HIS A 351 -28.08 -20.57 -4.77
C HIS A 351 -28.00 -19.03 -4.81
N ASP A 352 -26.92 -18.47 -5.36
CA ASP A 352 -26.74 -17.03 -5.61
C ASP A 352 -26.98 -16.69 -7.08
N THR A 353 -27.35 -15.44 -7.37
CA THR A 353 -27.67 -15.00 -8.74
C THR A 353 -27.17 -13.59 -9.02
N PHE A 354 -27.02 -13.26 -10.30
CA PHE A 354 -26.72 -11.88 -10.72
C PHE A 354 -27.80 -10.90 -10.24
N ASP A 355 -29.08 -11.29 -10.25
CA ASP A 355 -30.17 -10.47 -9.73
C ASP A 355 -30.05 -10.21 -8.22
N TYR A 356 -29.56 -11.17 -7.42
CA TYR A 356 -29.31 -10.95 -5.99
C TYR A 356 -28.11 -10.02 -5.74
N HIS A 357 -27.02 -10.13 -6.51
CA HIS A 357 -25.88 -9.21 -6.40
C HIS A 357 -26.24 -7.81 -6.93
N PHE A 358 -27.04 -7.73 -7.99
CA PHE A 358 -27.61 -6.50 -8.52
C PHE A 358 -28.47 -5.81 -7.46
N HIS A 359 -29.43 -6.53 -6.88
CA HIS A 359 -30.32 -6.00 -5.85
C HIS A 359 -29.54 -5.56 -4.60
N ASP A 360 -28.61 -6.37 -4.09
CA ASP A 360 -27.76 -5.96 -2.95
C ASP A 360 -26.92 -4.70 -3.30
N THR A 361 -26.50 -4.53 -4.56
CA THR A 361 -25.72 -3.35 -5.01
C THR A 361 -26.60 -2.10 -5.14
N VAL A 362 -27.75 -2.16 -5.83
CA VAL A 362 -28.67 -1.03 -6.00
C VAL A 362 -29.29 -0.59 -4.68
N ALA A 363 -29.74 -1.54 -3.85
CA ALA A 363 -30.22 -1.24 -2.51
C ALA A 363 -29.07 -0.77 -1.59
N GLY A 364 -27.85 -1.28 -1.81
CA GLY A 364 -26.62 -0.81 -1.17
C GLY A 364 -26.38 0.68 -1.44
N GLY A 365 -26.32 1.08 -2.72
CA GLY A 365 -26.15 2.46 -3.16
C GLY A 365 -27.41 3.34 -3.06
N ASP A 366 -28.46 2.87 -2.40
CA ASP A 366 -29.68 3.62 -2.09
C ASP A 366 -30.34 4.26 -3.33
N TRP A 367 -30.39 3.48 -4.41
CA TRP A 367 -30.96 3.82 -5.72
C TRP A 367 -30.33 5.00 -6.47
N LEU A 368 -29.16 5.50 -6.05
CA LEU A 368 -28.31 6.39 -6.86
C LEU A 368 -27.25 5.65 -7.69
N CYS A 369 -27.44 4.35 -7.91
CA CYS A 369 -26.63 3.62 -8.88
C CYS A 369 -27.25 3.73 -10.28
N GLU A 370 -26.41 3.97 -11.29
CA GLU A 370 -26.78 3.80 -12.70
C GLU A 370 -27.03 2.31 -12.95
N GLN A 371 -28.28 1.90 -13.14
CA GLN A 371 -28.62 0.49 -13.02
C GLN A 371 -28.09 -0.37 -14.19
N ASP A 372 -27.89 0.18 -15.37
CA ASP A 372 -27.21 -0.52 -16.46
C ASP A 372 -25.71 -0.74 -16.18
N VAL A 373 -25.04 0.20 -15.53
CA VAL A 373 -23.66 0.07 -15.04
C VAL A 373 -23.56 -1.04 -13.98
N VAL A 374 -24.52 -1.11 -13.04
CA VAL A 374 -24.61 -2.21 -12.07
C VAL A 374 -24.85 -3.54 -12.76
N ASP A 375 -25.73 -3.58 -13.77
CA ASP A 375 -26.06 -4.81 -14.51
C ASP A 375 -24.84 -5.36 -15.26
N HIS A 376 -24.10 -4.48 -15.96
CA HIS A 376 -22.84 -4.85 -16.59
C HIS A 376 -21.84 -5.40 -15.56
N PHE A 377 -21.68 -4.69 -14.44
CA PHE A 377 -20.74 -5.04 -13.39
C PHE A 377 -20.95 -6.45 -12.84
N VAL A 378 -22.16 -6.78 -12.37
CA VAL A 378 -22.42 -8.08 -11.72
C VAL A 378 -22.24 -9.26 -12.67
N HIS A 379 -22.48 -9.07 -13.97
CA HIS A 379 -22.25 -10.09 -14.99
C HIS A 379 -20.77 -10.26 -15.38
N GLN A 380 -19.95 -9.20 -15.28
CA GLN A 380 -18.50 -9.30 -15.52
C GLN A 380 -17.70 -9.77 -14.30
N CYS A 381 -18.20 -9.60 -13.07
CA CYS A 381 -17.48 -9.98 -11.85
C CYS A 381 -16.91 -11.42 -11.88
N PRO A 382 -17.69 -12.50 -12.14
CA PRO A 382 -17.15 -13.86 -12.12
C PRO A 382 -16.02 -14.06 -13.12
N ARG A 383 -16.11 -13.44 -14.31
CA ARG A 383 -15.10 -13.52 -15.36
C ARG A 383 -13.75 -12.98 -14.89
N GLU A 384 -13.71 -11.77 -14.33
CA GLU A 384 -12.44 -11.15 -13.92
C GLU A 384 -11.86 -11.83 -12.66
N MET A 385 -12.70 -12.32 -11.73
CA MET A 385 -12.22 -13.10 -10.57
C MET A 385 -11.64 -14.46 -10.98
N THR A 386 -12.23 -15.13 -11.98
CA THR A 386 -11.66 -16.30 -12.65
C THR A 386 -10.43 -15.96 -13.50
N GLN A 387 -10.31 -14.76 -14.06
CA GLN A 387 -9.10 -14.34 -14.78
C GLN A 387 -7.91 -14.13 -13.83
N LEU A 388 -8.15 -13.53 -12.66
CA LEU A 388 -7.15 -13.39 -11.59
C LEU A 388 -6.68 -14.75 -11.08
N GLU A 389 -7.59 -15.71 -10.91
CA GLU A 389 -7.28 -17.12 -10.61
C GLU A 389 -6.31 -17.71 -11.63
N GLN A 390 -6.62 -17.59 -12.93
CA GLN A 390 -5.76 -18.09 -14.02
C GLN A 390 -4.40 -17.37 -14.11
N TRP A 391 -4.31 -16.13 -13.65
CA TRP A 391 -3.05 -15.40 -13.53
C TRP A 391 -2.26 -15.73 -12.26
N GLY A 392 -2.81 -16.54 -11.35
CA GLY A 392 -2.13 -17.04 -10.16
C GLY A 392 -2.47 -16.32 -8.85
N CYS A 393 -3.58 -15.57 -8.77
CA CYS A 393 -4.07 -15.01 -7.51
C CYS A 393 -4.55 -16.15 -6.59
N PRO A 394 -3.93 -16.38 -5.41
CA PRO A 394 -4.20 -17.56 -4.58
C PRO A 394 -5.48 -17.40 -3.75
N TRP A 395 -6.65 -17.47 -4.40
CA TRP A 395 -7.93 -17.49 -3.71
C TRP A 395 -7.99 -18.63 -2.68
N SER A 396 -8.53 -18.35 -1.49
CA SER A 396 -8.73 -19.35 -0.44
C SER A 396 -9.71 -20.44 -0.89
N ARG A 397 -9.50 -21.69 -0.47
CA ARG A 397 -10.24 -22.85 -0.98
C ARG A 397 -11.14 -23.51 0.05
N LYS A 398 -12.15 -24.22 -0.47
CA LYS A 398 -12.86 -25.29 0.24
C LYS A 398 -12.05 -26.60 0.11
N PRO A 399 -12.33 -27.65 0.91
CA PRO A 399 -11.61 -28.93 0.83
C PRO A 399 -11.69 -29.66 -0.53
N ASP A 400 -12.66 -29.32 -1.38
CA ASP A 400 -12.83 -29.84 -2.74
C ASP A 400 -11.98 -29.12 -3.80
N GLY A 401 -11.22 -28.08 -3.42
CA GLY A 401 -10.42 -27.26 -4.33
C GLY A 401 -11.18 -26.13 -5.03
N SER A 402 -12.49 -26.01 -4.83
CA SER A 402 -13.27 -24.84 -5.29
C SER A 402 -12.92 -23.59 -4.47
N VAL A 403 -13.18 -22.41 -5.06
CA VAL A 403 -12.95 -21.14 -4.36
C VAL A 403 -13.94 -20.96 -3.21
N ASN A 404 -13.41 -20.50 -2.09
CA ASN A 404 -14.18 -20.19 -0.89
C ASN A 404 -14.64 -18.72 -0.90
N VAL A 405 -15.82 -18.49 -0.34
CA VAL A 405 -16.42 -17.15 -0.22
C VAL A 405 -16.83 -16.89 1.23
N ARG A 406 -16.81 -15.63 1.65
CA ARG A 406 -17.19 -15.23 3.02
C ARG A 406 -18.25 -14.14 3.05
N ARG A 407 -18.92 -14.03 4.20
CA ARG A 407 -19.87 -12.96 4.51
C ARG A 407 -19.10 -11.65 4.68
N PHE A 408 -19.52 -10.63 3.93
CA PHE A 408 -18.89 -9.31 3.92
C PHE A 408 -19.88 -8.29 3.34
N GLY A 409 -19.78 -7.02 3.75
CA GLY A 409 -20.50 -5.90 3.14
C GLY A 409 -22.02 -5.88 3.37
N GLY A 410 -22.55 -6.72 4.27
CA GLY A 410 -23.99 -6.82 4.52
C GLY A 410 -24.78 -7.47 3.36
N MET A 411 -24.15 -8.24 2.48
CA MET A 411 -24.81 -8.98 1.41
C MET A 411 -25.81 -10.02 1.94
N LYS A 412 -26.83 -10.36 1.14
CA LYS A 412 -27.80 -11.41 1.49
C LYS A 412 -27.15 -12.79 1.50
N ILE A 413 -26.40 -13.11 0.43
CA ILE A 413 -25.68 -14.37 0.22
C ILE A 413 -24.19 -14.08 0.17
N GLU A 414 -23.36 -14.93 0.77
CA GLU A 414 -21.91 -14.75 0.70
C GLU A 414 -21.35 -15.02 -0.72
N ARG A 415 -20.73 -13.99 -1.28
CA ARG A 415 -20.08 -13.99 -2.62
C ARG A 415 -18.76 -13.23 -2.64
N THR A 416 -18.16 -12.98 -1.48
CA THR A 416 -16.88 -12.28 -1.37
C THR A 416 -15.73 -13.28 -1.45
N TRP A 417 -15.04 -13.28 -2.58
CA TRP A 417 -13.81 -14.03 -2.82
C TRP A 417 -12.68 -13.39 -2.03
N PHE A 418 -11.84 -14.20 -1.37
CA PHE A 418 -10.78 -13.72 -0.49
C PHE A 418 -9.52 -14.59 -0.58
N ALA A 419 -8.37 -13.99 -0.30
CA ALA A 419 -7.11 -14.67 -0.08
C ALA A 419 -6.64 -14.34 1.35
N ALA A 420 -7.06 -15.17 2.31
CA ALA A 420 -6.95 -14.91 3.76
C ALA A 420 -7.43 -13.48 4.13
N ASP A 421 -6.61 -12.71 4.84
CA ASP A 421 -6.79 -11.29 5.12
C ASP A 421 -5.89 -10.38 4.25
N LYS A 422 -5.27 -10.91 3.17
CA LYS A 422 -4.33 -10.18 2.29
C LYS A 422 -4.80 -10.14 0.83
N THR A 423 -6.11 -10.03 0.60
CA THR A 423 -6.70 -10.13 -0.75
C THR A 423 -6.17 -9.09 -1.73
N GLY A 424 -6.17 -7.81 -1.34
CA GLY A 424 -5.71 -6.70 -2.16
C GLY A 424 -4.23 -6.78 -2.52
N PHE A 425 -3.39 -7.20 -1.57
CA PHE A 425 -1.98 -7.53 -1.78
C PHE A 425 -1.82 -8.59 -2.88
N HIS A 426 -2.54 -9.72 -2.77
CA HIS A 426 -2.47 -10.78 -3.75
C HIS A 426 -2.98 -10.35 -5.14
N MET A 427 -4.14 -9.69 -5.23
CA MET A 427 -4.68 -9.17 -6.49
C MET A 427 -3.72 -8.19 -7.16
N LEU A 428 -3.16 -7.25 -6.40
CA LEU A 428 -2.22 -6.24 -6.90
C LEU A 428 -0.93 -6.89 -7.41
N HIS A 429 -0.36 -7.84 -6.67
CA HIS A 429 0.84 -8.55 -7.09
C HIS A 429 0.61 -9.38 -8.35
N THR A 430 -0.53 -10.09 -8.45
CA THR A 430 -0.91 -10.85 -9.66
C THR A 430 -1.09 -9.95 -10.88
N LEU A 431 -1.72 -8.78 -10.73
CA LEU A 431 -1.86 -7.79 -11.79
C LEU A 431 -0.49 -7.21 -12.21
N PHE A 432 0.34 -6.80 -11.25
CA PHE A 432 1.69 -6.31 -11.55
C PHE A 432 2.54 -7.34 -12.30
N GLN A 433 2.65 -8.56 -11.76
CA GLN A 433 3.42 -9.64 -12.38
C GLN A 433 2.88 -10.03 -13.76
N THR A 434 1.57 -9.88 -13.98
CA THR A 434 0.97 -10.07 -15.30
C THR A 434 1.30 -8.92 -16.25
N SER A 435 1.34 -7.67 -15.80
CA SER A 435 1.74 -6.54 -16.66
C SER A 435 3.17 -6.69 -17.22
N LEU A 436 4.08 -7.33 -16.48
CA LEU A 436 5.46 -7.60 -16.93
C LEU A 436 5.55 -8.57 -18.12
N LYS A 437 4.46 -9.29 -18.47
CA LYS A 437 4.40 -10.18 -19.65
C LYS A 437 4.31 -9.39 -20.97
N TYR A 438 3.96 -8.10 -20.92
CA TYR A 438 3.65 -7.26 -22.08
C TYR A 438 4.74 -6.19 -22.25
N PRO A 439 5.77 -6.40 -23.11
CA PRO A 439 6.90 -5.48 -23.25
C PRO A 439 6.49 -4.09 -23.78
N GLN A 440 5.30 -3.96 -24.36
CA GLN A 440 4.74 -2.67 -24.81
C GLN A 440 4.22 -1.77 -23.67
N ILE A 441 4.13 -2.29 -22.42
CA ILE A 441 3.81 -1.49 -21.23
C ILE A 441 5.11 -0.93 -20.64
N GLN A 442 5.45 0.31 -21.00
CA GLN A 442 6.58 1.03 -20.41
C GLN A 442 6.15 1.73 -19.12
N ARG A 443 6.82 1.39 -18.01
CA ARG A 443 6.50 1.91 -16.67
C ARG A 443 7.36 3.14 -16.35
N PHE A 444 6.73 4.14 -15.75
CA PHE A 444 7.32 5.37 -15.23
C PHE A 444 7.01 5.43 -13.73
N ASP A 445 7.76 4.65 -12.95
CA ASP A 445 7.67 4.66 -11.49
C ASP A 445 8.28 5.96 -10.93
N GLU A 446 7.80 6.40 -9.77
CA GLU A 446 8.24 7.65 -9.11
C GLU A 446 8.19 8.87 -10.04
N HIS A 447 7.11 8.95 -10.84
CA HIS A 447 6.77 10.09 -11.66
C HIS A 447 5.47 10.74 -11.17
N PHE A 448 5.58 11.99 -10.71
CA PHE A 448 4.44 12.77 -10.22
C PHE A 448 3.82 13.57 -11.37
N VAL A 449 2.54 13.38 -11.67
CA VAL A 449 1.87 14.15 -12.73
C VAL A 449 1.48 15.52 -12.19
N LEU A 450 1.86 16.57 -12.91
CA LEU A 450 1.61 17.96 -12.56
C LEU A 450 0.29 18.46 -13.13
N ASP A 451 0.01 18.10 -14.40
CA ASP A 451 -1.22 18.43 -15.12
C ASP A 451 -1.41 17.51 -16.34
N ILE A 452 -2.64 17.45 -16.85
CA ILE A 452 -2.98 16.84 -18.15
C ILE A 452 -2.93 17.88 -19.27
N LEU A 453 -2.84 17.42 -20.52
CA LEU A 453 -2.80 18.25 -21.72
C LEU A 453 -4.05 18.02 -22.57
N VAL A 454 -4.73 19.10 -22.97
CA VAL A 454 -6.02 19.04 -23.70
C VAL A 454 -6.00 19.96 -24.92
N ASP A 455 -6.32 19.42 -26.09
CA ASP A 455 -6.28 20.12 -27.40
C ASP A 455 -7.54 19.74 -28.20
N ASP A 456 -8.25 20.72 -28.75
CA ASP A 456 -9.55 20.55 -29.42
C ASP A 456 -10.55 19.63 -28.67
N GLY A 457 -10.69 19.85 -27.36
CA GLY A 457 -11.60 19.09 -26.48
C GLY A 457 -11.19 17.64 -26.24
N GLN A 458 -9.97 17.25 -26.60
CA GLN A 458 -9.44 15.90 -26.46
C GLN A 458 -8.21 15.88 -25.56
N ALA A 459 -8.08 14.86 -24.70
CA ALA A 459 -6.86 14.66 -23.91
C ALA A 459 -5.73 14.12 -24.79
N ARG A 460 -4.60 14.82 -24.79
CA ARG A 460 -3.45 14.58 -25.68
C ARG A 460 -2.16 14.19 -24.95
N GLY A 461 -2.24 14.00 -23.64
CA GLY A 461 -1.07 13.65 -22.83
C GLY A 461 -1.09 14.29 -21.45
N LEU A 462 0.09 14.41 -20.88
CA LEU A 462 0.34 14.93 -19.53
C LEU A 462 1.75 15.54 -19.41
N VAL A 463 1.96 16.30 -18.34
CA VAL A 463 3.28 16.72 -17.88
C VAL A 463 3.56 16.09 -16.53
N ALA A 464 4.67 15.36 -16.42
CA ALA A 464 5.14 14.75 -15.19
C ALA A 464 6.48 15.32 -14.73
N LEU A 465 6.74 15.24 -13.44
CA LEU A 465 8.04 15.40 -12.80
C LEU A 465 8.58 14.00 -12.47
N ASN A 466 9.74 13.63 -13.01
CA ASN A 466 10.50 12.52 -12.47
C ASN A 466 10.93 12.91 -11.06
N MET A 467 10.41 12.23 -10.04
CA MET A 467 10.59 12.62 -8.64
C MET A 467 12.06 12.48 -8.24
N MET A 468 12.74 11.43 -8.71
CA MET A 468 14.14 11.18 -8.37
C MET A 468 15.08 12.21 -9.01
N GLU A 469 14.85 12.61 -10.27
CA GLU A 469 15.76 13.51 -11.00
C GLU A 469 15.41 15.01 -10.87
N GLY A 470 14.13 15.34 -10.63
CA GLY A 470 13.62 16.72 -10.79
C GLY A 470 13.42 17.15 -12.25
N THR A 471 13.60 16.24 -13.20
CA THR A 471 13.42 16.49 -14.64
C THR A 471 11.93 16.47 -15.00
N ARG A 472 11.52 17.37 -15.91
CA ARG A 472 10.15 17.39 -16.42
C ARG A 472 10.06 16.56 -17.70
N VAL A 473 9.02 15.74 -17.78
CA VAL A 473 8.73 14.85 -18.89
C VAL A 473 7.33 15.16 -19.43
N GLN A 474 7.25 15.52 -20.71
CA GLN A 474 6.00 15.62 -21.44
C GLN A 474 5.70 14.27 -22.08
N ILE A 475 4.60 13.62 -21.70
CA ILE A 475 4.14 12.38 -22.31
C ILE A 475 2.96 12.71 -23.22
N ARG A 476 3.15 12.62 -24.53
CA ARG A 476 2.10 12.81 -25.55
C ARG A 476 1.42 11.47 -25.81
N ALA A 477 0.09 11.45 -25.83
CA ALA A 477 -0.72 10.25 -26.05
C ALA A 477 -2.04 10.56 -26.75
N ASN A 478 -2.60 9.58 -27.45
CA ASN A 478 -3.89 9.70 -28.16
C ASN A 478 -5.12 9.36 -27.28
N ALA A 479 -4.86 8.80 -26.10
CA ALA A 479 -5.81 8.64 -24.99
C ALA A 479 -5.07 8.67 -23.65
N VAL A 480 -5.77 9.07 -22.59
CA VAL A 480 -5.27 9.16 -21.20
C VAL A 480 -6.27 8.50 -20.25
N VAL A 481 -5.82 7.62 -19.36
CA VAL A 481 -6.65 6.96 -18.33
C VAL A 481 -6.22 7.40 -16.94
N MET A 482 -7.13 7.96 -16.16
CA MET A 482 -6.93 8.32 -14.75
C MET A 482 -7.28 7.15 -13.84
N ALA A 483 -6.34 6.72 -13.00
CA ALA A 483 -6.48 5.60 -12.06
C ALA A 483 -5.76 5.91 -10.72
N THR A 484 -5.90 7.15 -10.22
CA THR A 484 -5.08 7.73 -9.15
C THR A 484 -5.48 7.33 -7.73
N GLY A 485 -6.65 6.72 -7.56
CA GLY A 485 -7.27 6.49 -6.24
C GLY A 485 -8.07 7.69 -5.74
N GLY A 486 -8.79 7.51 -4.64
CA GLY A 486 -9.71 8.51 -4.10
C GLY A 486 -9.03 9.69 -3.39
N ALA A 487 -9.81 10.36 -2.54
CA ALA A 487 -9.42 11.59 -1.85
C ALA A 487 -9.49 11.49 -0.31
N GLY A 488 -9.40 10.28 0.25
CA GLY A 488 -9.55 10.05 1.69
C GLY A 488 -8.58 10.82 2.59
N ARG A 489 -7.45 11.30 2.06
CA ARG A 489 -6.47 12.12 2.80
C ARG A 489 -6.91 13.56 3.07
N VAL A 490 -8.04 14.04 2.54
CA VAL A 490 -8.63 15.32 2.99
C VAL A 490 -9.24 15.26 4.39
N TYR A 491 -9.41 14.05 4.96
CA TYR A 491 -9.90 13.82 6.32
C TYR A 491 -8.76 13.48 7.29
N ARG A 492 -8.85 13.93 8.55
CA ARG A 492 -7.83 13.64 9.58
C ARG A 492 -7.72 12.15 9.92
N TYR A 493 -8.85 11.47 10.12
CA TYR A 493 -8.90 10.07 10.52
C TYR A 493 -9.36 9.21 9.34
N ASN A 494 -8.41 8.63 8.63
CA ASN A 494 -8.69 7.86 7.42
C ASN A 494 -7.89 6.55 7.37
N THR A 495 -8.38 5.56 6.61
CA THR A 495 -7.66 4.29 6.37
C THR A 495 -6.63 4.39 5.24
N ASN A 496 -6.48 5.56 4.62
CA ASN A 496 -5.94 5.72 3.28
C ASN A 496 -4.41 5.84 3.28
N GLY A 497 -3.74 5.38 2.22
CA GLY A 497 -2.30 5.60 2.03
C GLY A 497 -1.95 7.09 1.95
N GLY A 498 -0.71 7.48 2.26
CA GLY A 498 -0.25 8.88 2.18
C GLY A 498 -0.38 9.52 0.79
N ILE A 499 -0.52 8.69 -0.24
CA ILE A 499 -0.60 9.02 -1.66
C ILE A 499 -2.03 9.25 -2.20
N VAL A 500 -3.07 8.97 -1.39
CA VAL A 500 -4.48 8.94 -1.83
C VAL A 500 -5.15 10.28 -1.50
N THR A 501 -4.66 11.32 -2.18
CA THR A 501 -4.91 12.75 -1.88
C THR A 501 -5.95 13.42 -2.77
N GLY A 502 -6.42 12.74 -3.82
CA GLY A 502 -7.35 13.33 -4.80
C GLY A 502 -6.69 14.28 -5.80
N ASP A 503 -5.36 14.32 -5.87
CA ASP A 503 -4.60 15.12 -6.84
C ASP A 503 -5.01 14.85 -8.29
N GLY A 504 -5.18 13.58 -8.66
CA GLY A 504 -5.74 13.19 -9.97
C GLY A 504 -7.13 13.72 -10.25
N MET A 505 -7.97 13.84 -9.23
CA MET A 505 -9.33 14.38 -9.34
C MET A 505 -9.30 15.90 -9.49
N GLY A 506 -8.44 16.59 -8.72
CA GLY A 506 -8.22 18.03 -8.83
C GLY A 506 -7.74 18.45 -10.22
N MET A 507 -6.82 17.69 -10.84
CA MET A 507 -6.40 17.92 -12.23
C MET A 507 -7.58 17.84 -13.21
N ALA A 508 -8.33 16.74 -13.24
CA ALA A 508 -9.46 16.60 -14.16
C ALA A 508 -10.56 17.66 -13.95
N PHE A 509 -10.79 18.04 -12.68
CA PHE A 509 -11.69 19.11 -12.27
C PHE A 509 -11.29 20.47 -12.83
N HIS A 510 -9.99 20.83 -12.79
CA HIS A 510 -9.48 22.09 -13.36
C HIS A 510 -9.68 22.19 -14.87
N HIS A 511 -9.66 21.07 -15.60
CA HIS A 511 -9.96 20.99 -17.04
C HIS A 511 -11.46 20.96 -17.36
N GLY A 512 -12.34 21.04 -16.35
CA GLY A 512 -13.78 21.17 -16.53
C GLY A 512 -14.56 19.85 -16.61
N VAL A 513 -13.93 18.70 -16.33
CA VAL A 513 -14.69 17.46 -16.09
C VAL A 513 -15.32 17.55 -14.71
N PRO A 514 -16.64 17.36 -14.56
CA PRO A 514 -17.27 17.46 -13.24
C PRO A 514 -16.82 16.33 -12.32
N LEU A 515 -16.66 16.64 -11.05
CA LEU A 515 -16.60 15.63 -10.00
C LEU A 515 -18.04 15.31 -9.57
N ARG A 516 -18.47 14.08 -9.82
CA ARG A 516 -19.82 13.58 -9.51
C ARG A 516 -19.87 13.02 -8.09
N ASP A 517 -20.94 13.35 -7.36
CA ASP A 517 -21.32 12.74 -6.08
C ASP A 517 -20.28 12.79 -4.94
N MET A 518 -19.51 13.89 -4.88
CA MET A 518 -18.42 14.09 -3.92
C MET A 518 -18.85 14.11 -2.44
N GLU A 519 -20.13 14.33 -2.14
CA GLU A 519 -20.69 14.24 -0.79
C GLU A 519 -20.69 12.83 -0.19
N PHE A 520 -20.56 11.80 -1.02
CA PHE A 520 -20.59 10.39 -0.63
C PHE A 520 -19.19 9.87 -0.30
N VAL A 521 -18.84 9.98 1.00
CA VAL A 521 -17.63 9.41 1.61
C VAL A 521 -18.04 8.34 2.61
N GLN A 522 -17.60 7.10 2.42
CA GLN A 522 -17.91 5.98 3.31
C GLN A 522 -16.94 5.97 4.49
N TYR A 523 -17.47 5.89 5.71
CA TYR A 523 -16.69 5.57 6.91
C TYR A 523 -16.65 4.04 7.11
N HIS A 524 -15.50 3.53 7.54
CA HIS A 524 -15.35 2.16 8.04
C HIS A 524 -15.44 2.17 9.57
N PRO A 525 -16.29 1.34 10.21
CA PRO A 525 -16.61 1.46 11.64
C PRO A 525 -15.46 1.07 12.58
N THR A 526 -14.49 0.28 12.10
CA THR A 526 -13.45 -0.34 12.94
C THR A 526 -12.05 0.00 12.45
N GLY A 527 -11.64 1.26 12.56
CA GLY A 527 -10.25 1.72 12.40
C GLY A 527 -9.54 1.87 13.75
N LEU A 528 -8.23 1.61 13.80
CA LEU A 528 -7.41 1.82 14.99
C LEU A 528 -7.31 3.31 15.32
N PRO A 529 -7.36 3.70 16.62
CA PRO A 529 -7.38 5.09 17.02
C PRO A 529 -6.07 5.80 16.69
N GLY A 530 -6.19 7.05 16.23
CA GLY A 530 -5.09 7.88 15.76
C GLY A 530 -4.65 7.52 14.34
N SER A 531 -4.14 6.29 14.13
CA SER A 531 -3.55 5.88 12.85
C SER A 531 -4.56 5.59 11.74
N GLY A 532 -5.81 5.27 12.09
CA GLY A 532 -6.86 4.89 11.14
C GLY A 532 -6.63 3.56 10.42
N ILE A 533 -5.61 2.79 10.81
CA ILE A 533 -5.32 1.45 10.26
C ILE A 533 -6.58 0.59 10.39
N LEU A 534 -7.01 0.02 9.27
CA LEU A 534 -8.24 -0.75 9.18
C LEU A 534 -8.12 -2.06 9.98
N MET A 535 -9.09 -2.34 10.85
CA MET A 535 -9.36 -3.70 11.31
C MET A 535 -10.40 -4.27 10.37
N THR A 536 -10.06 -5.33 9.61
CA THR A 536 -10.93 -5.89 8.57
C THR A 536 -12.35 -6.15 9.06
N GLU A 537 -13.32 -5.88 8.20
CA GLU A 537 -14.70 -6.31 8.43
C GLU A 537 -14.84 -7.84 8.51
N GLY A 538 -13.85 -8.59 8.02
CA GLY A 538 -13.72 -10.02 8.31
C GLY A 538 -13.70 -10.33 9.82
N CYS A 539 -13.22 -9.43 10.68
CA CYS A 539 -13.32 -9.59 12.13
C CYS A 539 -14.77 -9.77 12.60
N ARG A 540 -15.67 -8.91 12.13
CA ARG A 540 -17.12 -8.99 12.38
C ARG A 540 -17.73 -10.19 11.64
N GLY A 541 -17.31 -10.41 10.38
CA GLY A 541 -17.67 -11.56 9.55
C GLY A 541 -17.45 -12.92 10.23
N GLU A 542 -16.35 -13.07 10.97
CA GLU A 542 -15.99 -14.28 11.69
C GLU A 542 -16.68 -14.41 13.06
N GLY A 543 -17.33 -13.35 13.56
CA GLY A 543 -18.12 -13.31 14.80
C GLY A 543 -17.77 -12.17 15.78
N GLY A 544 -16.74 -11.38 15.51
CA GLY A 544 -16.26 -10.30 16.38
C GLY A 544 -17.34 -9.28 16.75
N ILE A 545 -17.45 -8.97 18.04
CA ILE A 545 -18.51 -8.14 18.62
C ILE A 545 -18.05 -6.70 18.89
N LEU A 546 -19.00 -5.75 18.88
CA LEU A 546 -18.73 -4.36 19.25
C LEU A 546 -19.35 -4.03 20.61
N VAL A 547 -18.53 -3.56 21.54
CA VAL A 547 -18.94 -3.21 22.92
C VAL A 547 -18.50 -1.81 23.32
N ASN A 548 -19.31 -1.15 24.13
CA ASN A 548 -19.03 0.18 24.68
C ASN A 548 -18.18 0.11 25.97
N LYS A 549 -17.98 1.23 26.67
CA LYS A 549 -17.16 1.29 27.89
C LYS A 549 -17.64 0.37 29.02
N ASP A 550 -18.94 0.06 29.04
CA ASP A 550 -19.60 -0.73 30.07
C ASP A 550 -19.61 -2.24 29.70
N GLY A 551 -19.00 -2.61 28.55
CA GLY A 551 -18.99 -3.98 28.02
C GLY A 551 -20.28 -4.40 27.29
N TYR A 552 -21.21 -3.46 27.08
CA TYR A 552 -22.52 -3.73 26.48
C TYR A 552 -22.49 -3.73 24.95
N ARG A 553 -23.16 -4.71 24.32
CA ARG A 553 -23.32 -4.84 22.85
C ARG A 553 -24.41 -3.90 22.34
N TYR A 554 -24.00 -2.66 22.13
CA TYR A 554 -24.87 -1.49 21.91
C TYR A 554 -25.65 -1.48 20.58
N LEU A 555 -25.32 -2.31 19.58
CA LEU A 555 -25.93 -2.22 18.25
C LEU A 555 -27.44 -2.54 18.22
N GLN A 556 -27.96 -3.29 19.19
CA GLN A 556 -29.39 -3.59 19.26
C GLN A 556 -30.26 -2.34 19.47
N ASP A 557 -29.72 -1.34 20.18
CA ASP A 557 -30.38 -0.07 20.49
C ASP A 557 -30.60 0.81 19.24
N TYR A 558 -29.86 0.55 18.15
CA TYR A 558 -29.81 1.41 16.95
C TYR A 558 -30.46 0.78 15.71
N GLY A 559 -31.32 -0.24 15.91
CA GLY A 559 -32.14 -0.82 14.86
C GLY A 559 -31.49 -1.93 14.04
N MET A 560 -30.36 -2.50 14.48
CA MET A 560 -29.71 -3.64 13.81
C MET A 560 -30.31 -5.01 14.22
N GLY A 561 -31.54 -5.01 14.74
CA GLY A 561 -32.24 -6.20 15.24
C GLY A 561 -31.80 -6.63 16.66
N PRO A 562 -32.45 -7.65 17.24
CA PRO A 562 -32.03 -8.23 18.51
C PRO A 562 -30.62 -8.83 18.43
N GLU A 563 -29.97 -8.89 19.59
CA GLU A 563 -28.64 -9.48 19.76
C GLU A 563 -28.56 -10.92 19.23
N THR A 564 -27.50 -11.23 18.47
CA THR A 564 -27.20 -12.58 17.99
C THR A 564 -26.32 -13.33 18.99
N PRO A 565 -26.47 -14.66 19.17
CA PRO A 565 -25.57 -15.43 20.03
C PRO A 565 -24.09 -15.29 19.64
N LEU A 566 -23.19 -15.39 20.62
CA LEU A 566 -21.74 -15.34 20.38
C LEU A 566 -21.30 -16.52 19.51
N GLY A 567 -20.48 -16.26 18.49
CA GLY A 567 -20.07 -17.26 17.50
C GLY A 567 -21.11 -17.58 16.42
N GLU A 568 -22.33 -17.05 16.50
CA GLU A 568 -23.41 -17.25 15.51
C GLU A 568 -23.84 -15.94 14.82
N PRO A 569 -22.94 -15.28 14.06
CA PRO A 569 -23.27 -14.02 13.40
C PRO A 569 -24.30 -14.22 12.27
N LYS A 570 -25.31 -13.32 12.20
CA LYS A 570 -26.41 -13.36 11.22
C LYS A 570 -26.32 -12.18 10.24
N ASN A 571 -26.40 -12.43 8.93
CA ASN A 571 -26.32 -11.38 7.89
C ASN A 571 -27.39 -10.29 8.13
N LYS A 572 -27.02 -9.02 7.98
CA LYS A 572 -27.88 -7.83 8.16
C LYS A 572 -28.41 -7.62 9.60
N TYR A 573 -27.82 -8.29 10.60
CA TYR A 573 -28.07 -8.09 12.03
C TYR A 573 -26.78 -7.68 12.77
N MET A 574 -26.93 -6.92 13.85
CA MET A 574 -25.85 -6.50 14.77
C MET A 574 -24.56 -6.09 14.04
N GLU A 575 -23.43 -6.74 14.33
CA GLU A 575 -22.12 -6.42 13.75
C GLU A 575 -22.01 -6.72 12.23
N LEU A 576 -22.94 -7.48 11.65
CA LEU A 576 -23.09 -7.67 10.19
C LEU A 576 -24.15 -6.74 9.57
N GLY A 577 -24.53 -5.68 10.29
CA GLY A 577 -25.28 -4.56 9.75
C GLY A 577 -24.47 -3.72 8.72
N PRO A 578 -25.14 -2.80 8.02
CA PRO A 578 -24.53 -1.87 7.06
C PRO A 578 -23.43 -1.00 7.71
N ARG A 579 -22.36 -0.71 6.96
CA ARG A 579 -21.20 0.06 7.44
C ARG A 579 -21.57 1.45 7.97
N ASP A 580 -22.46 2.14 7.26
CA ASP A 580 -23.02 3.44 7.63
C ASP A 580 -23.75 3.34 8.98
N LYS A 581 -24.67 2.38 9.12
CA LYS A 581 -25.44 2.14 10.35
C LYS A 581 -24.55 1.79 11.56
N VAL A 582 -23.56 0.91 11.38
CA VAL A 582 -22.60 0.57 12.46
C VAL A 582 -21.72 1.78 12.83
N SER A 583 -21.34 2.62 11.86
CA SER A 583 -20.57 3.85 12.12
C SER A 583 -21.42 4.93 12.80
N GLN A 584 -22.70 5.08 12.42
CA GLN A 584 -23.68 5.97 13.07
C GLN A 584 -23.89 5.59 14.55
N ALA A 585 -23.95 4.30 14.88
CA ALA A 585 -24.12 3.83 16.26
C ALA A 585 -22.98 4.27 17.19
N PHE A 586 -21.72 4.29 16.72
CA PHE A 586 -20.60 4.85 17.47
C PHE A 586 -20.81 6.33 17.81
N TRP A 587 -21.32 7.14 16.89
CA TRP A 587 -21.56 8.57 17.13
C TRP A 587 -22.60 8.79 18.23
N HIS A 588 -23.62 7.94 18.30
CA HIS A 588 -24.61 7.98 19.37
C HIS A 588 -24.03 7.55 20.73
N GLU A 589 -23.23 6.47 20.78
CA GLU A 589 -22.51 6.07 22.01
C GLU A 589 -21.57 7.18 22.49
N TRP A 590 -20.85 7.83 21.56
CA TRP A 590 -19.97 8.96 21.85
C TRP A 590 -20.74 10.14 22.44
N ARG A 591 -21.82 10.57 21.78
CA ARG A 591 -22.72 11.64 22.25
C ARG A 591 -23.38 11.32 23.60
N ALA A 592 -23.59 10.05 23.92
CA ALA A 592 -24.11 9.58 25.20
C ALA A 592 -23.04 9.39 26.28
N GLY A 593 -21.76 9.66 25.99
CA GLY A 593 -20.66 9.48 26.93
C GLY A 593 -20.38 8.01 27.30
N ARG A 594 -20.72 7.07 26.41
CA ARG A 594 -20.51 5.61 26.58
C ARG A 594 -19.27 5.07 25.87
N THR A 595 -18.50 5.93 25.21
CA THR A 595 -17.16 5.61 24.68
C THR A 595 -16.10 5.57 25.78
N ILE A 596 -14.96 4.93 25.46
CA ILE A 596 -13.74 4.92 26.28
C ILE A 596 -12.84 6.07 25.81
N ALA A 597 -12.45 6.96 26.72
CA ALA A 597 -11.51 8.04 26.41
C ALA A 597 -10.07 7.51 26.30
N THR A 598 -9.34 7.92 25.26
CA THR A 598 -7.91 7.60 25.09
C THR A 598 -7.11 8.83 24.66
N PRO A 599 -5.77 8.84 24.80
CA PRO A 599 -4.93 9.93 24.27
C PRO A 599 -5.04 10.14 22.75
N ARG A 600 -5.61 9.18 22.02
CA ARG A 600 -5.82 9.24 20.56
C ARG A 600 -7.27 9.60 20.18
N GLY A 601 -8.08 10.01 21.16
CA GLY A 601 -9.52 10.26 21.05
C GLY A 601 -10.37 9.10 21.57
N ASP A 602 -11.68 9.31 21.55
CA ASP A 602 -12.64 8.34 22.09
C ASP A 602 -12.80 7.11 21.18
N VAL A 603 -13.03 5.95 21.80
CA VAL A 603 -13.12 4.63 21.14
C VAL A 603 -14.27 3.78 21.70
N VAL A 604 -14.62 2.74 20.96
CA VAL A 604 -15.33 1.55 21.45
C VAL A 604 -14.40 0.34 21.30
N TYR A 605 -14.82 -0.83 21.77
CA TYR A 605 -14.04 -2.06 21.69
C TYR A 605 -14.58 -3.03 20.65
N LEU A 606 -13.66 -3.61 19.87
CA LEU A 606 -13.87 -4.79 19.03
C LEU A 606 -13.31 -6.02 19.76
N ASP A 607 -14.20 -6.90 20.23
CA ASP A 607 -13.81 -8.10 20.98
C ASP A 607 -13.86 -9.35 20.08
N LEU A 608 -12.71 -10.02 19.97
CA LEU A 608 -12.49 -11.21 19.16
C LEU A 608 -12.21 -12.46 20.00
N ARG A 609 -12.14 -12.35 21.33
CA ARG A 609 -11.58 -13.39 22.23
C ARG A 609 -12.36 -14.69 22.17
N HIS A 610 -13.68 -14.59 22.03
CA HIS A 610 -14.59 -15.75 21.91
C HIS A 610 -14.38 -16.59 20.64
N LEU A 611 -13.66 -16.09 19.62
CA LEU A 611 -13.30 -16.86 18.43
C LEU A 611 -12.21 -17.90 18.70
N GLY A 612 -11.40 -17.68 19.75
CA GLY A 612 -10.29 -18.53 20.13
C GLY A 612 -9.06 -18.38 19.24
N GLU A 613 -7.88 -18.54 19.85
CA GLU A 613 -6.57 -18.34 19.21
C GLU A 613 -6.41 -19.07 17.88
N LYS A 614 -6.82 -20.34 17.82
CA LYS A 614 -6.72 -21.16 16.59
C LYS A 614 -7.44 -20.52 15.41
N LYS A 615 -8.68 -20.03 15.60
CA LYS A 615 -9.46 -19.41 14.51
C LYS A 615 -8.86 -18.07 14.10
N LEU A 616 -8.38 -17.29 15.07
CA LEU A 616 -7.75 -16.00 14.82
C LEU A 616 -6.46 -16.15 14.00
N LEU A 617 -5.56 -17.06 14.39
CA LEU A 617 -4.31 -17.31 13.66
C LEU A 617 -4.54 -17.97 12.28
N GLU A 618 -5.63 -18.71 12.08
CA GLU A 618 -5.99 -19.29 10.78
C GLU A 618 -6.60 -18.25 9.82
N ARG A 619 -7.46 -17.34 10.31
CA ARG A 619 -8.35 -16.51 9.47
C ARG A 619 -8.03 -15.01 9.46
N LEU A 620 -7.43 -14.50 10.53
CA LEU A 620 -7.16 -13.08 10.76
C LEU A 620 -5.71 -12.84 11.30
N PRO A 621 -4.66 -13.55 10.82
CA PRO A 621 -3.32 -13.44 11.38
C PRO A 621 -2.75 -12.02 11.27
N PHE A 622 -3.01 -11.30 10.17
CA PHE A 622 -2.52 -9.93 10.00
C PHE A 622 -3.17 -8.96 10.98
N ILE A 623 -4.45 -9.17 11.32
CA ILE A 623 -5.13 -8.38 12.36
C ILE A 623 -4.47 -8.59 13.73
N CYS A 624 -4.09 -9.84 14.05
CA CYS A 624 -3.35 -10.15 15.26
C CYS A 624 -1.98 -9.46 15.31
N GLU A 625 -1.27 -9.39 14.18
CA GLU A 625 -0.02 -8.63 14.04
C GLU A 625 -0.23 -7.11 14.21
N LEU A 626 -1.21 -6.54 13.50
CA LEU A 626 -1.51 -5.11 13.52
C LEU A 626 -1.91 -4.61 14.92
N ALA A 627 -2.79 -5.34 15.62
CA ALA A 627 -3.22 -4.97 16.97
C ALA A 627 -2.04 -4.97 17.97
N LYS A 628 -1.17 -6.00 17.88
CA LYS A 628 0.03 -6.11 18.72
C LYS A 628 1.02 -4.98 18.42
N ALA A 629 1.28 -4.68 17.16
CA ALA A 629 2.26 -3.68 16.73
C ALA A 629 1.83 -2.23 16.98
N TYR A 630 0.59 -1.84 16.65
CA TYR A 630 0.18 -0.43 16.58
C TYR A 630 -0.63 0.08 17.79
N VAL A 631 -1.21 -0.83 18.59
CA VAL A 631 -1.93 -0.49 19.83
C VAL A 631 -1.51 -1.32 21.04
N GLY A 632 -0.58 -2.27 20.91
CA GLY A 632 -0.06 -3.07 22.02
C GLY A 632 -1.05 -4.10 22.58
N VAL A 633 -2.06 -4.48 21.79
CA VAL A 633 -3.16 -5.36 22.21
C VAL A 633 -3.01 -6.74 21.59
N ASP A 634 -3.13 -7.81 22.38
CA ASP A 634 -3.22 -9.19 21.91
C ASP A 634 -4.70 -9.59 21.75
N PRO A 635 -5.26 -9.71 20.53
CA PRO A 635 -6.71 -9.93 20.34
C PRO A 635 -7.25 -11.25 20.90
N VAL A 636 -6.36 -12.17 21.28
CA VAL A 636 -6.70 -13.42 21.98
C VAL A 636 -7.07 -13.15 23.45
N LYS A 637 -6.54 -12.08 24.06
CA LYS A 637 -6.62 -11.80 25.50
C LYS A 637 -7.46 -10.56 25.81
N ASP A 638 -7.32 -9.53 24.99
CA ASP A 638 -7.86 -8.20 25.24
C ASP A 638 -8.60 -7.65 24.01
N PRO A 639 -9.67 -6.85 24.20
CA PRO A 639 -10.41 -6.26 23.08
C PRO A 639 -9.63 -5.12 22.42
N ILE A 640 -9.78 -4.98 21.11
CA ILE A 640 -9.07 -3.99 20.30
C ILE A 640 -9.81 -2.64 20.38
N PRO A 641 -9.15 -1.52 20.76
CA PRO A 641 -9.77 -0.20 20.71
C PRO A 641 -9.96 0.23 19.25
N VAL A 642 -11.16 0.66 18.89
CA VAL A 642 -11.53 1.04 17.52
C VAL A 642 -12.46 2.25 17.48
N ARG A 643 -12.44 2.97 16.36
CA ARG A 643 -13.40 4.05 16.02
C ARG A 643 -13.69 4.09 14.53
N PRO A 644 -14.77 4.74 14.08
CA PRO A 644 -14.99 5.04 12.68
C PRO A 644 -13.89 5.94 12.09
N THR A 645 -13.55 5.69 10.83
CA THR A 645 -12.59 6.49 10.02
C THR A 645 -13.01 6.56 8.56
N ALA A 646 -12.67 7.65 7.86
CA ALA A 646 -12.95 7.84 6.44
C ALA A 646 -12.19 6.80 5.59
N HIS A 647 -12.91 6.10 4.72
CA HIS A 647 -12.41 4.85 4.15
C HIS A 647 -12.41 4.83 2.61
N TYR A 648 -13.53 5.19 1.98
CA TYR A 648 -13.69 5.06 0.53
C TYR A 648 -14.50 6.22 -0.08
N THR A 649 -14.01 6.76 -1.18
CA THR A 649 -14.60 7.84 -1.96
C THR A 649 -15.55 7.24 -3.01
N MET A 650 -16.85 7.57 -2.98
CA MET A 650 -17.83 7.07 -3.95
C MET A 650 -18.09 8.06 -5.09
N GLY A 651 -17.91 9.34 -4.79
CA GLY A 651 -17.77 10.37 -5.81
C GLY A 651 -16.42 10.31 -6.51
N GLY A 652 -16.33 10.95 -7.68
CA GLY A 652 -15.17 10.83 -8.56
C GLY A 652 -15.32 11.63 -9.84
N ILE A 653 -14.30 11.59 -10.70
CA ILE A 653 -14.35 12.08 -12.08
C ILE A 653 -15.51 11.40 -12.80
N GLU A 654 -16.46 12.17 -13.33
CA GLU A 654 -17.62 11.63 -14.03
C GLU A 654 -17.23 10.92 -15.34
N THR A 655 -17.79 9.73 -15.55
CA THR A 655 -17.61 8.91 -16.76
C THR A 655 -18.92 8.29 -17.24
N ASP A 656 -18.97 7.97 -18.52
CA ASP A 656 -19.99 7.09 -19.09
C ASP A 656 -19.72 5.62 -18.76
N GLN A 657 -20.63 4.72 -19.17
CA GLN A 657 -20.49 3.26 -18.98
C GLN A 657 -19.24 2.65 -19.65
N ASN A 658 -18.56 3.39 -20.53
CA ASN A 658 -17.31 2.98 -21.20
C ASN A 658 -16.06 3.51 -20.48
N CYS A 659 -16.24 4.13 -19.30
CA CYS A 659 -15.23 4.86 -18.54
C CYS A 659 -14.70 6.15 -19.23
N GLU A 660 -15.31 6.64 -20.32
CA GLU A 660 -14.88 7.89 -20.98
C GLU A 660 -15.53 9.11 -20.30
N THR A 661 -14.75 10.17 -20.10
CA THR A 661 -15.24 11.44 -19.53
C THR A 661 -15.85 12.34 -20.63
N ARG A 662 -16.26 13.55 -20.24
CA ARG A 662 -16.70 14.59 -21.19
C ARG A 662 -15.58 15.08 -22.12
N ILE A 663 -14.31 15.00 -21.69
CA ILE A 663 -13.15 15.27 -22.54
C ILE A 663 -12.85 14.00 -23.33
N LYS A 664 -12.87 14.08 -24.66
CA LYS A 664 -12.69 12.89 -25.50
C LYS A 664 -11.27 12.35 -25.41
N GLY A 665 -11.15 11.03 -25.27
CA GLY A 665 -9.89 10.38 -24.97
C GLY A 665 -9.36 10.55 -23.55
N LEU A 666 -10.05 11.28 -22.66
CA LEU A 666 -9.80 11.17 -21.21
C LEU A 666 -10.77 10.16 -20.61
N PHE A 667 -10.23 9.16 -19.93
CA PHE A 667 -10.95 8.11 -19.22
C PHE A 667 -10.64 8.20 -17.73
N ALA A 668 -11.52 7.69 -16.86
CA ALA A 668 -11.25 7.55 -15.43
C ALA A 668 -11.77 6.22 -14.89
N VAL A 669 -11.03 5.59 -13.96
CA VAL A 669 -11.35 4.26 -13.46
C VAL A 669 -10.84 3.99 -12.04
N GLY A 670 -11.62 3.24 -11.26
CA GLY A 670 -11.35 2.99 -9.83
C GLY A 670 -11.80 4.16 -8.95
N GLU A 671 -11.26 4.28 -7.75
CA GLU A 671 -11.77 5.23 -6.73
C GLU A 671 -11.63 6.72 -7.10
N CYS A 672 -10.85 7.09 -8.13
CA CYS A 672 -10.85 8.46 -8.65
C CYS A 672 -12.03 8.75 -9.59
N SER A 673 -12.88 7.77 -9.89
CA SER A 673 -13.93 7.85 -10.92
C SER A 673 -15.32 7.59 -10.35
N SER A 674 -16.32 8.23 -10.96
CA SER A 674 -17.74 7.98 -10.70
C SER A 674 -18.42 7.54 -11.99
N VAL A 675 -18.31 6.24 -12.26
CA VAL A 675 -19.06 5.55 -13.33
C VAL A 675 -20.53 5.31 -12.96
N GLY A 676 -20.90 5.56 -11.70
CA GLY A 676 -22.27 5.38 -11.21
C GLY A 676 -22.56 4.02 -10.55
N LEU A 677 -21.53 3.21 -10.27
CA LEU A 677 -21.68 1.88 -9.67
C LEU A 677 -22.17 1.91 -8.21
N HIS A 678 -21.65 2.83 -7.38
CA HIS A 678 -21.78 2.73 -5.91
C HIS A 678 -22.96 3.48 -5.31
N GLY A 679 -23.51 4.47 -6.03
CA GLY A 679 -24.51 5.39 -5.51
C GLY A 679 -24.11 6.01 -4.17
N ALA A 680 -25.06 6.12 -3.26
CA ALA A 680 -24.90 6.79 -1.97
C ALA A 680 -24.08 6.01 -0.92
N ASN A 681 -23.86 4.71 -1.12
CA ASN A 681 -23.20 3.84 -0.12
C ASN A 681 -22.69 2.53 -0.76
N ARG A 682 -21.40 2.49 -1.05
CA ARG A 682 -20.68 1.38 -1.69
C ARG A 682 -20.84 0.08 -0.89
N LEU A 683 -21.41 -0.94 -1.54
CA LEU A 683 -21.48 -2.28 -0.99
C LEU A 683 -20.07 -2.85 -0.76
N GLY A 684 -19.82 -3.44 0.41
CA GLY A 684 -18.51 -4.03 0.74
C GLY A 684 -18.05 -5.04 -0.33
N SER A 685 -16.74 -5.22 -0.50
CA SER A 685 -16.10 -6.02 -1.57
C SER A 685 -16.36 -5.62 -3.04
N ASN A 686 -17.32 -4.73 -3.37
CA ASN A 686 -17.51 -4.30 -4.77
C ASN A 686 -16.32 -3.49 -5.36
N SER A 687 -15.64 -2.62 -4.61
CA SER A 687 -14.53 -1.79 -5.16
C SER A 687 -13.29 -2.57 -5.66
N LEU A 688 -13.02 -3.77 -5.12
CA LEU A 688 -11.95 -4.64 -5.67
C LEU A 688 -12.40 -5.36 -6.94
N ALA A 689 -13.69 -5.60 -7.10
CA ALA A 689 -14.26 -6.11 -8.34
C ALA A 689 -14.34 -5.00 -9.40
N GLU A 690 -14.67 -3.78 -8.99
CA GLU A 690 -14.76 -2.59 -9.86
C GLU A 690 -13.44 -2.34 -10.57
N LEU A 691 -12.32 -2.34 -9.83
CA LEU A 691 -11.01 -2.04 -10.42
C LEU A 691 -10.58 -3.07 -11.47
N VAL A 692 -11.06 -4.32 -11.43
CA VAL A 692 -10.79 -5.29 -12.51
C VAL A 692 -11.83 -5.21 -13.64
N VAL A 693 -13.12 -5.08 -13.32
CA VAL A 693 -14.19 -4.98 -14.33
C VAL A 693 -14.06 -3.70 -15.14
N PHE A 694 -14.10 -2.54 -14.49
CA PHE A 694 -13.99 -1.25 -15.19
C PHE A 694 -12.55 -0.94 -15.61
N GLY A 695 -11.54 -1.49 -14.93
CA GLY A 695 -10.15 -1.47 -15.40
C GLY A 695 -10.02 -2.07 -16.80
N ARG A 696 -10.67 -3.22 -17.02
CA ARG A 696 -10.75 -3.84 -18.34
C ARG A 696 -11.47 -2.94 -19.36
N VAL A 697 -12.67 -2.46 -19.03
CA VAL A 697 -13.49 -1.62 -19.92
C VAL A 697 -12.71 -0.36 -20.35
N ALA A 698 -12.10 0.35 -19.40
CA ALA A 698 -11.29 1.53 -19.66
C ALA A 698 -10.10 1.21 -20.57
N GLY A 699 -9.39 0.10 -20.35
CA GLY A 699 -8.28 -0.31 -21.21
C GLY A 699 -8.70 -0.67 -22.64
N GLU A 700 -9.76 -1.47 -22.81
CA GLU A 700 -10.29 -1.86 -24.12
C GLU A 700 -10.81 -0.64 -24.92
N HIS A 701 -11.48 0.32 -24.26
CA HIS A 701 -12.03 1.51 -24.91
C HIS A 701 -10.98 2.60 -25.16
N ALA A 702 -10.02 2.81 -24.25
CA ALA A 702 -8.92 3.75 -24.47
C ALA A 702 -7.97 3.26 -25.59
N ALA A 703 -7.74 1.94 -25.68
CA ALA A 703 -7.02 1.33 -26.80
C ALA A 703 -7.71 1.57 -28.15
N ARG A 704 -9.05 1.44 -28.21
CA ARG A 704 -9.83 1.76 -29.42
C ARG A 704 -9.71 3.25 -29.79
N ARG A 705 -9.94 4.13 -28.81
CA ARG A 705 -9.84 5.59 -28.98
C ARG A 705 -8.47 6.00 -29.52
N ALA A 706 -7.37 5.44 -28.98
CA ALA A 706 -6.01 5.78 -29.40
C ALA A 706 -5.73 5.55 -30.90
N LEU A 707 -6.48 4.65 -31.54
CA LEU A 707 -6.42 4.34 -32.98
C LEU A 707 -7.32 5.24 -33.85
N GLU A 708 -8.40 5.78 -33.27
CA GLU A 708 -9.36 6.67 -33.95
C GLU A 708 -8.92 8.15 -33.91
N THR A 709 -8.11 8.52 -32.92
CA THR A 709 -7.68 9.90 -32.65
C THR A 709 -6.72 10.43 -33.73
N ALA A 710 -7.08 11.57 -34.33
CA ALA A 710 -6.21 12.29 -35.28
C ALA A 710 -4.99 12.93 -34.58
N PRO A 711 -3.85 13.16 -35.28
CA PRO A 711 -2.64 13.74 -34.68
C PRO A 711 -2.89 15.06 -33.94
N ALA A 712 -2.30 15.21 -32.75
CA ALA A 712 -2.43 16.41 -31.92
C ALA A 712 -1.57 17.58 -32.43
N ASN A 713 -1.97 18.83 -32.13
CA ASN A 713 -1.14 20.00 -32.42
C ASN A 713 0.02 20.10 -31.41
N GLY A 714 1.18 19.54 -31.77
CA GLY A 714 2.37 19.54 -30.91
C GLY A 714 2.76 20.92 -30.38
N SER A 715 2.54 21.99 -31.15
CA SER A 715 2.87 23.36 -30.71
C SER A 715 1.95 23.87 -29.58
N ALA A 716 0.68 23.42 -29.55
CA ALA A 716 -0.27 23.72 -28.48
C ALA A 716 0.08 22.93 -27.20
N LEU A 717 0.47 21.66 -27.34
CA LEU A 717 0.94 20.84 -26.21
C LEU A 717 2.19 21.42 -25.57
N ASP A 718 3.12 21.91 -26.39
CA ASP A 718 4.35 22.56 -25.91
C ASP A 718 4.07 23.92 -25.25
N ALA A 719 3.02 24.64 -25.65
CA ALA A 719 2.58 25.86 -24.97
C ALA A 719 2.03 25.55 -23.57
N GLN A 720 1.06 24.63 -23.47
CA GLN A 720 0.50 24.19 -22.19
C GLN A 720 1.58 23.63 -21.24
N THR A 721 2.59 22.93 -21.80
CA THR A 721 3.71 22.41 -21.01
C THR A 721 4.54 23.55 -20.38
N ARG A 722 4.79 24.64 -21.12
CA ARG A 722 5.46 25.85 -20.57
C ARG A 722 4.59 26.56 -19.52
N ASP A 723 3.27 26.51 -19.65
CA ASP A 723 2.35 27.06 -18.64
C ASP A 723 2.34 26.23 -17.35
N VAL A 724 2.47 24.91 -17.44
CA VAL A 724 2.70 24.01 -16.29
C VAL A 724 4.04 24.33 -15.61
N GLU A 725 5.13 24.43 -16.37
CA GLU A 725 6.45 24.79 -15.82
C GLU A 725 6.45 26.19 -15.18
N THR A 726 5.69 27.13 -15.74
CA THR A 726 5.55 28.48 -15.19
C THR A 726 4.78 28.47 -13.87
N ARG A 727 3.66 27.73 -13.77
CA ARG A 727 2.94 27.52 -12.51
C ARG A 727 3.82 26.86 -11.45
N LEU A 728 4.56 25.82 -11.81
CA LEU A 728 5.50 25.14 -10.91
C LEU A 728 6.62 26.08 -10.41
N SER A 729 7.21 26.87 -11.31
CA SER A 729 8.24 27.84 -10.95
C SER A 729 7.70 28.97 -10.05
N ASN A 730 6.45 29.39 -10.26
CA ASN A 730 5.80 30.38 -9.41
C ASN A 730 5.50 29.82 -8.01
N LEU A 731 5.08 28.56 -7.89
CA LEU A 731 4.88 27.90 -6.60
C LEU A 731 6.20 27.75 -5.82
N MET A 732 7.28 27.35 -6.48
CA MET A 732 8.62 27.30 -5.87
C MET A 732 9.17 28.68 -5.44
N LYS A 733 8.73 29.75 -6.09
CA LYS A 733 9.07 31.15 -5.74
C LYS A 733 8.04 31.80 -4.82
N GLN A 734 7.03 31.06 -4.36
CA GLN A 734 5.96 31.63 -3.54
C GLN A 734 6.53 31.98 -2.16
N GLU A 735 6.49 33.28 -1.84
CA GLU A 735 6.97 33.82 -0.57
C GLU A 735 5.82 33.94 0.43
N GLY A 736 6.13 33.70 1.71
CA GLY A 736 5.14 33.74 2.78
C GLY A 736 5.64 33.09 4.07
N ASN A 737 4.71 32.84 4.98
CA ASN A 737 4.96 32.34 6.33
C ASN A 737 4.05 31.16 6.74
N GLU A 738 3.21 30.67 5.83
CA GLU A 738 2.38 29.48 6.08
C GLU A 738 3.16 28.20 5.79
N ASN A 739 2.81 27.14 6.52
CA ASN A 739 3.39 25.81 6.36
C ASN A 739 2.29 24.85 5.87
N TRP A 740 2.53 24.14 4.78
CA TRP A 740 1.54 23.26 4.14
C TRP A 740 0.99 22.19 5.09
N ALA A 741 1.82 21.64 5.99
CA ALA A 741 1.38 20.60 6.92
C ALA A 741 0.35 21.14 7.94
N LYS A 742 0.47 22.41 8.36
CA LYS A 742 -0.55 23.03 9.22
C LYS A 742 -1.88 23.21 8.49
N ILE A 743 -1.83 23.71 7.25
CA ILE A 743 -3.03 23.88 6.40
C ILE A 743 -3.70 22.52 6.15
N ARG A 744 -2.91 21.47 5.86
CA ARG A 744 -3.40 20.08 5.74
C ARG A 744 -4.07 19.59 7.02
N ASP A 745 -3.46 19.82 8.18
CA ASP A 745 -3.99 19.33 9.46
C ASP A 745 -5.27 20.07 9.88
N GLU A 746 -5.36 21.38 9.58
CA GLU A 746 -6.57 22.20 9.73
C GLU A 746 -7.67 21.78 8.75
N MET A 747 -7.35 21.49 7.49
CA MET A 747 -8.29 20.91 6.50
C MET A 747 -8.83 19.56 6.99
N GLY A 748 -7.94 18.65 7.40
CA GLY A 748 -8.29 17.32 7.91
C GLY A 748 -9.21 17.36 9.12
N LEU A 749 -9.00 18.31 10.04
CA LEU A 749 -9.90 18.56 11.16
C LEU A 749 -11.26 19.08 10.71
N SER A 750 -11.28 20.06 9.81
CA SER A 750 -12.51 20.72 9.34
C SER A 750 -13.40 19.76 8.54
N MET A 751 -12.81 18.86 7.75
CA MET A 751 -13.53 17.83 7.02
C MET A 751 -14.13 16.77 7.96
N GLU A 752 -13.41 16.34 9.00
CA GLU A 752 -13.95 15.42 10.02
C GLU A 752 -15.07 16.07 10.85
N GLU A 753 -14.98 17.37 11.15
CA GLU A 753 -15.99 18.10 11.96
C GLU A 753 -17.29 18.36 11.18
N GLY A 754 -17.20 18.91 9.95
CA GLY A 754 -18.39 19.32 9.18
C GLY A 754 -18.89 18.29 8.17
N CYS A 755 -18.00 17.45 7.63
CA CYS A 755 -18.31 16.50 6.55
C CYS A 755 -18.14 15.03 6.97
N GLY A 756 -18.24 14.75 8.27
CA GLY A 756 -18.20 13.40 8.86
C GLY A 756 -19.49 12.59 8.67
N ILE A 757 -19.72 11.66 9.60
CA ILE A 757 -20.82 10.68 9.55
C ILE A 757 -22.19 11.35 9.59
N TYR A 758 -22.40 12.25 10.56
CA TYR A 758 -23.60 13.08 10.66
C TYR A 758 -23.24 14.53 10.38
N ARG A 759 -24.13 15.24 9.69
CA ARG A 759 -23.88 16.58 9.16
C ARG A 759 -25.03 17.51 9.55
N THR A 760 -24.70 18.78 9.82
CA THR A 760 -25.66 19.86 10.04
C THR A 760 -25.26 21.04 9.14
N PRO A 761 -26.20 21.91 8.73
CA PRO A 761 -25.88 23.04 7.86
C PRO A 761 -24.90 24.01 8.53
N GLU A 762 -24.95 24.18 9.85
CA GLU A 762 -24.03 25.06 10.60
C GLU A 762 -22.59 24.54 10.58
N LEU A 763 -22.39 23.24 10.83
CA LEU A 763 -21.07 22.62 10.83
C LEU A 763 -20.50 22.53 9.40
N MET A 764 -21.33 22.21 8.41
CA MET A 764 -20.91 22.22 7.00
C MET A 764 -20.54 23.63 6.52
N GLN A 765 -21.32 24.66 6.87
CA GLN A 765 -21.00 26.05 6.53
C GLN A 765 -19.67 26.50 7.16
N LYS A 766 -19.45 26.20 8.46
CA LYS A 766 -18.18 26.45 9.15
C LYS A 766 -17.00 25.81 8.41
N THR A 767 -17.16 24.58 7.93
CA THR A 767 -16.13 23.89 7.14
C THR A 767 -15.92 24.54 5.76
N ILE A 768 -16.98 24.95 5.07
CA ILE A 768 -16.88 25.70 3.80
C ILE A 768 -16.10 27.02 4.00
N ASP A 769 -16.48 27.82 5.01
CA ASP A 769 -15.81 29.08 5.33
C ASP A 769 -14.33 28.86 5.66
N LYS A 770 -14.02 27.77 6.38
CA LYS A 770 -12.66 27.39 6.74
C LYS A 770 -11.85 26.89 5.54
N LEU A 771 -12.44 26.15 4.60
CA LEU A 771 -11.76 25.74 3.37
C LEU A 771 -11.39 26.95 2.51
N ALA A 772 -12.29 27.94 2.39
CA ALA A 772 -12.00 29.20 1.72
C ALA A 772 -10.85 29.98 2.40
N GLU A 773 -10.85 30.07 3.74
CA GLU A 773 -9.72 30.65 4.51
C GLU A 773 -8.39 29.91 4.22
N LEU A 774 -8.42 28.58 4.21
CA LEU A 774 -7.25 27.74 3.96
C LEU A 774 -6.72 27.88 2.53
N LYS A 775 -7.58 28.05 1.52
CA LYS A 775 -7.17 28.37 0.14
C LYS A 775 -6.53 29.77 0.02
N GLU A 776 -7.03 30.77 0.74
CA GLU A 776 -6.37 32.08 0.81
C GLU A 776 -5.04 32.04 1.60
N ARG A 777 -4.88 31.12 2.56
CA ARG A 777 -3.61 30.85 3.25
C ARG A 777 -2.63 30.05 2.38
N PHE A 778 -3.11 29.14 1.54
CA PHE A 778 -2.28 28.36 0.62
C PHE A 778 -1.44 29.23 -0.31
N LYS A 779 -1.96 30.39 -0.75
CA LYS A 779 -1.25 31.42 -1.53
C LYS A 779 -0.06 32.09 -0.81
N ARG A 780 0.14 31.79 0.49
CA ARG A 780 1.26 32.26 1.32
C ARG A 780 2.08 31.11 1.94
N VAL A 781 1.90 29.89 1.43
CA VAL A 781 2.78 28.76 1.76
C VAL A 781 4.16 29.04 1.18
N LYS A 782 5.19 28.80 2.00
CA LYS A 782 6.58 28.83 1.56
C LYS A 782 7.15 27.41 1.53
N ILE A 783 7.63 26.99 0.37
CA ILE A 783 8.44 25.78 0.22
C ILE A 783 9.87 26.13 0.69
N THR A 784 10.43 25.27 1.55
CA THR A 784 11.73 25.48 2.17
C THR A 784 12.82 24.62 1.52
N ASP A 785 12.46 23.41 1.10
CA ASP A 785 13.33 22.56 0.29
C ASP A 785 13.46 23.14 -1.12
N ASN A 786 14.66 23.56 -1.48
CA ASN A 786 15.00 24.10 -2.80
C ASN A 786 15.81 23.10 -3.65
N THR A 787 15.92 21.84 -3.23
CA THR A 787 16.54 20.80 -4.03
C THR A 787 15.71 20.45 -5.27
N SER A 788 16.37 19.99 -6.33
CA SER A 788 15.70 19.45 -7.51
C SER A 788 15.37 17.96 -7.38
N VAL A 789 16.16 17.22 -6.59
CA VAL A 789 16.11 15.75 -6.44
C VAL A 789 15.18 15.37 -5.29
N PHE A 790 14.11 14.64 -5.60
CA PHE A 790 13.14 14.07 -4.64
C PHE A 790 12.57 15.08 -3.62
N ASN A 791 12.25 16.29 -4.09
CA ASN A 791 11.74 17.37 -3.26
C ASN A 791 10.31 17.09 -2.72
N THR A 792 10.24 16.45 -1.56
CA THR A 792 8.96 16.07 -0.94
C THR A 792 8.13 17.27 -0.47
N ASP A 793 8.77 18.38 -0.09
CA ASP A 793 8.10 19.62 0.36
C ASP A 793 7.24 20.21 -0.77
N LEU A 794 7.79 20.25 -1.99
CA LEU A 794 7.09 20.63 -3.21
C LEU A 794 5.94 19.67 -3.53
N LEU A 795 6.20 18.36 -3.57
CA LEU A 795 5.18 17.37 -3.96
C LEU A 795 3.95 17.40 -3.04
N TYR A 796 4.16 17.39 -1.73
CA TYR A 796 3.05 17.48 -0.78
C TYR A 796 2.34 18.84 -0.78
N THR A 797 3.05 19.93 -1.14
CA THR A 797 2.42 21.23 -1.36
C THR A 797 1.49 21.22 -2.58
N ILE A 798 1.88 20.55 -3.68
CA ILE A 798 1.00 20.37 -4.86
C ILE A 798 -0.21 19.50 -4.51
N GLU A 799 -0.01 18.36 -3.84
CA GLU A 799 -1.11 17.50 -3.39
C GLU A 799 -2.11 18.23 -2.48
N LEU A 800 -1.63 19.11 -1.59
CA LEU A 800 -2.49 19.93 -0.75
C LEU A 800 -3.33 20.92 -1.55
N GLY A 801 -2.76 21.56 -2.59
CA GLY A 801 -3.48 22.49 -3.46
C GLY A 801 -4.70 21.83 -4.08
N TYR A 802 -4.52 20.67 -4.72
CA TYR A 802 -5.63 19.89 -5.27
C TYR A 802 -6.57 19.32 -4.18
N GLY A 803 -6.03 18.91 -3.03
CA GLY A 803 -6.81 18.41 -1.91
C GLY A 803 -7.82 19.44 -1.36
N LEU A 804 -7.45 20.73 -1.33
CA LEU A 804 -8.35 21.81 -0.92
C LEU A 804 -9.51 22.00 -1.90
N ASP A 805 -9.26 21.93 -3.21
CA ASP A 805 -10.32 22.03 -4.23
C ASP A 805 -11.28 20.83 -4.19
N VAL A 806 -10.75 19.62 -3.99
CA VAL A 806 -11.55 18.40 -3.83
C VAL A 806 -12.37 18.46 -2.53
N ALA A 807 -11.81 18.98 -1.44
CA ALA A 807 -12.53 19.20 -0.19
C ALA A 807 -13.69 20.20 -0.34
N GLU A 808 -13.51 21.29 -1.08
CA GLU A 808 -14.63 22.19 -1.42
C GLU A 808 -15.73 21.47 -2.21
N CYS A 809 -15.38 20.64 -3.19
CA CYS A 809 -16.36 19.85 -3.95
C CYS A 809 -17.18 18.93 -3.03
N MET A 810 -16.53 18.25 -2.08
CA MET A 810 -17.21 17.42 -1.08
C MET A 810 -18.15 18.25 -0.19
N ALA A 811 -17.67 19.35 0.37
CA ALA A 811 -18.39 20.17 1.34
C ALA A 811 -19.59 20.91 0.70
N HIS A 812 -19.40 21.52 -0.47
CA HIS A 812 -20.47 22.21 -1.19
C HIS A 812 -21.55 21.25 -1.69
N SER A 813 -21.18 20.08 -2.20
CA SER A 813 -22.17 19.07 -2.63
C SER A 813 -22.99 18.58 -1.44
N ALA A 814 -22.33 18.31 -0.30
CA ALA A 814 -22.99 17.88 0.94
C ALA A 814 -23.92 18.96 1.53
N PHE A 815 -23.52 20.23 1.47
CA PHE A 815 -24.35 21.33 1.97
C PHE A 815 -25.62 21.53 1.13
N ASN A 816 -25.53 21.35 -0.20
CA ASN A 816 -26.62 21.61 -1.14
C ASN A 816 -27.56 20.41 -1.35
N ARG A 817 -27.10 19.17 -1.11
CA ARG A 817 -27.99 18.01 -1.04
C ARG A 817 -28.76 18.05 0.29
N LYS A 818 -30.09 18.23 0.22
CA LYS A 818 -30.97 18.42 1.38
C LYS A 818 -31.85 17.20 1.62
N GLU A 819 -31.19 16.06 1.82
CA GLU A 819 -31.80 14.77 2.17
C GLU A 819 -30.82 13.94 3.01
N SER A 820 -31.26 12.80 3.53
CA SER A 820 -30.41 11.78 4.14
C SER A 820 -30.46 10.50 3.33
N ARG A 821 -29.35 10.16 2.66
CA ARG A 821 -29.24 9.01 1.75
C ARG A 821 -27.88 8.34 1.89
N GLY A 822 -27.86 7.03 2.06
CA GLY A 822 -26.63 6.25 2.21
C GLY A 822 -25.65 6.84 3.24
N ALA A 823 -24.42 7.16 2.82
CA ALA A 823 -23.37 7.72 3.68
C ALA A 823 -23.50 9.23 3.97
N HIS A 824 -24.44 9.93 3.34
CA HIS A 824 -24.78 11.32 3.64
C HIS A 824 -25.98 11.35 4.59
N GLN A 825 -25.75 11.64 5.87
CA GLN A 825 -26.80 11.71 6.88
C GLN A 825 -26.86 13.12 7.48
N ARG A 826 -28.01 13.76 7.32
CA ARG A 826 -28.30 15.12 7.80
C ARG A 826 -29.20 15.07 9.03
N LEU A 827 -28.94 15.99 9.97
CA LEU A 827 -29.69 16.09 11.22
C LEU A 827 -30.67 17.28 11.26
N ASP A 828 -30.65 18.15 10.24
CA ASP A 828 -31.56 19.29 10.14
C ASP A 828 -32.97 18.91 9.67
N GLU A 829 -33.96 19.62 10.21
CA GLU A 829 -35.39 19.37 9.96
C GLU A 829 -35.72 19.41 8.46
N GLY A 830 -36.51 18.44 8.00
CA GLY A 830 -36.82 18.25 6.58
C GLY A 830 -35.72 17.58 5.75
N CYS A 831 -34.51 17.39 6.29
CA CYS A 831 -33.40 16.70 5.62
C CYS A 831 -33.06 15.33 6.22
N THR A 832 -33.73 14.89 7.28
CA THR A 832 -33.45 13.62 7.99
C THR A 832 -33.90 12.35 7.26
N GLU A 833 -34.64 12.48 6.17
CA GLU A 833 -35.15 11.37 5.35
C GLU A 833 -34.63 11.43 3.91
N ARG A 834 -34.77 10.34 3.19
CA ARG A 834 -34.41 10.23 1.77
C ARG A 834 -35.50 10.87 0.91
N ASP A 835 -35.12 11.75 -0.01
CA ASP A 835 -36.06 12.46 -0.88
C ASP A 835 -35.89 12.03 -2.34
N ASP A 836 -36.66 11.03 -2.75
CA ASP A 836 -36.64 10.53 -4.13
C ASP A 836 -37.35 11.45 -5.14
N VAL A 837 -38.03 12.51 -4.69
CA VAL A 837 -38.71 13.47 -5.58
C VAL A 837 -37.74 14.59 -5.97
N ASN A 838 -37.03 15.17 -5.00
CA ASN A 838 -36.14 16.30 -5.24
C ASN A 838 -34.67 15.91 -5.42
N PHE A 839 -34.23 14.76 -4.90
CA PHE A 839 -32.81 14.37 -4.85
C PHE A 839 -32.48 12.96 -5.37
N LEU A 840 -33.37 12.31 -6.13
CA LEU A 840 -33.03 11.14 -6.96
C LEU A 840 -32.22 11.56 -8.22
N LYS A 841 -31.07 12.17 -7.98
CA LYS A 841 -30.16 12.75 -8.97
C LYS A 841 -28.74 12.77 -8.42
N HIS A 842 -27.77 12.74 -9.32
CA HIS A 842 -26.37 12.94 -8.99
C HIS A 842 -26.04 14.43 -8.84
N THR A 843 -25.09 14.78 -7.98
CA THR A 843 -24.52 16.15 -7.92
C THR A 843 -23.29 16.21 -8.82
N LEU A 844 -23.15 17.27 -9.62
CA LEU A 844 -22.00 17.52 -10.48
C LEU A 844 -21.29 18.81 -10.06
N ALA A 845 -20.08 18.71 -9.50
CA ALA A 845 -19.27 19.87 -9.13
C ALA A 845 -18.32 20.26 -10.29
N PHE A 846 -18.45 21.50 -10.77
CA PHE A 846 -17.61 22.10 -11.82
C PHE A 846 -16.67 23.16 -11.24
N HIS A 847 -15.45 23.22 -11.75
CA HIS A 847 -14.46 24.20 -11.32
C HIS A 847 -14.88 25.63 -11.66
N ASN A 848 -14.68 26.52 -10.69
CA ASN A 848 -14.96 27.95 -10.78
C ASN A 848 -13.70 28.70 -10.33
N PRO A 849 -12.88 29.23 -11.26
CA PRO A 849 -11.60 29.86 -10.90
C PRO A 849 -11.72 31.10 -10.00
N GLN A 850 -12.94 31.65 -9.82
CA GLN A 850 -13.23 32.84 -9.02
C GLN A 850 -13.90 32.54 -7.67
N GLY A 851 -14.11 31.28 -7.28
CA GLY A 851 -14.68 30.95 -5.98
C GLY A 851 -15.17 29.50 -5.84
N ALA A 852 -16.23 29.32 -5.05
CA ALA A 852 -16.81 28.02 -4.76
C ALA A 852 -17.22 27.23 -6.04
N PRO A 853 -17.13 25.88 -6.03
CA PRO A 853 -17.53 25.03 -7.14
C PRO A 853 -18.98 25.29 -7.56
N ARG A 854 -19.21 25.31 -8.88
CA ARG A 854 -20.55 25.46 -9.47
C ARG A 854 -21.21 24.09 -9.51
N LEU A 855 -22.36 23.95 -8.87
CA LEU A 855 -23.10 22.68 -8.83
C LEU A 855 -24.17 22.62 -9.93
N GLU A 856 -24.21 21.50 -10.65
CA GLU A 856 -25.36 21.04 -11.44
C GLU A 856 -25.85 19.68 -10.90
N TYR A 857 -26.89 19.13 -11.51
CA TYR A 857 -27.40 17.80 -11.21
C TYR A 857 -27.72 17.02 -12.49
N SER A 858 -27.61 15.70 -12.45
CA SER A 858 -28.04 14.81 -13.54
C SER A 858 -28.91 13.68 -13.03
N ASP A 859 -29.93 13.31 -13.80
CA ASP A 859 -30.87 12.25 -13.45
C ASP A 859 -30.18 10.88 -13.34
N VAL A 860 -30.77 9.96 -12.57
CA VAL A 860 -30.26 8.59 -12.37
C VAL A 860 -31.03 7.61 -13.26
N LYS A 861 -30.32 6.71 -13.93
CA LYS A 861 -30.92 5.72 -14.83
C LYS A 861 -31.39 4.47 -14.08
N ILE A 862 -32.69 4.44 -13.77
CA ILE A 862 -33.39 3.26 -13.23
C ILE A 862 -33.82 2.33 -14.37
N THR A 863 -33.53 1.03 -14.28
CA THR A 863 -33.83 0.06 -15.36
C THR A 863 -34.65 -1.16 -14.89
N LYS A 864 -34.26 -1.81 -13.79
CA LYS A 864 -34.87 -3.07 -13.30
C LYS A 864 -35.55 -2.94 -11.94
N LEU A 865 -34.95 -2.20 -11.00
CA LEU A 865 -35.42 -2.13 -9.61
C LEU A 865 -35.94 -0.71 -9.29
N PRO A 866 -37.27 -0.50 -9.15
CA PRO A 866 -37.80 0.82 -8.80
C PRO A 866 -37.33 1.28 -7.41
N PRO A 867 -37.20 2.60 -7.17
CA PRO A 867 -36.89 3.15 -5.84
C PRO A 867 -37.85 2.64 -4.76
N ALA A 868 -37.29 2.12 -3.66
CA ALA A 868 -38.05 1.59 -2.54
C ALA A 868 -37.35 1.93 -1.21
N LYS A 869 -38.08 1.95 -0.09
CA LYS A 869 -37.46 2.22 1.23
C LYS A 869 -36.44 1.13 1.55
N ARG A 870 -35.22 1.54 1.94
CA ARG A 870 -34.19 0.63 2.42
C ARG A 870 -34.52 0.15 3.84
N VAL A 871 -34.55 -1.16 4.06
CA VAL A 871 -34.91 -1.81 5.33
C VAL A 871 -33.86 -2.84 5.75
N TYR A 872 -33.72 -3.07 7.06
CA TYR A 872 -32.70 -3.96 7.64
C TYR A 872 -33.25 -4.79 8.81
N GLY A 873 -32.47 -5.76 9.29
CA GLY A 873 -32.84 -6.59 10.44
C GLY A 873 -34.24 -7.19 10.33
N ALA A 874 -35.03 -7.07 11.41
CA ALA A 874 -36.40 -7.56 11.45
C ALA A 874 -37.36 -6.84 10.49
N GLU A 875 -37.12 -5.56 10.16
CA GLU A 875 -37.95 -4.82 9.19
C GLU A 875 -37.76 -5.39 7.76
N ALA A 876 -36.53 -5.80 7.41
CA ALA A 876 -36.25 -6.48 6.15
C ALA A 876 -36.92 -7.85 6.07
N GLU A 877 -36.88 -8.66 7.14
CA GLU A 877 -37.55 -9.96 7.17
C GLU A 877 -39.08 -9.82 7.04
N ALA A 878 -39.67 -8.83 7.71
CA ALA A 878 -41.10 -8.52 7.59
C ALA A 878 -41.49 -8.08 6.17
N GLN A 879 -40.68 -7.22 5.53
CA GLN A 879 -40.91 -6.79 4.15
C GLN A 879 -40.73 -7.93 3.14
N GLU A 880 -39.70 -8.78 3.28
CA GLU A 880 -39.52 -9.96 2.43
C GLU A 880 -40.70 -10.94 2.56
N LYS A 881 -41.20 -11.15 3.78
CA LYS A 881 -42.36 -12.01 4.02
C LYS A 881 -43.61 -11.45 3.32
N LYS A 882 -43.88 -10.15 3.50
CA LYS A 882 -45.00 -9.46 2.84
C LYS A 882 -44.91 -9.51 1.31
N ASN A 883 -43.72 -9.30 0.75
CA ASN A 883 -43.50 -9.38 -0.70
C ASN A 883 -43.72 -10.80 -1.23
N LYS A 884 -43.30 -11.85 -0.50
CA LYS A 884 -43.56 -13.25 -0.87
C LYS A 884 -45.04 -13.63 -0.75
N GLU A 885 -45.74 -13.11 0.25
CA GLU A 885 -47.19 -13.29 0.40
C GLU A 885 -47.96 -12.59 -0.74
N GLN A 886 -47.48 -11.44 -1.22
CA GLN A 886 -48.05 -10.72 -2.37
C GLN A 886 -47.68 -11.30 -3.75
N ALA A 887 -46.58 -12.05 -3.87
CA ALA A 887 -46.16 -12.70 -5.12
C ALA A 887 -46.77 -14.10 -5.33
N ASN A 888 -47.35 -14.68 -4.28
CA ASN A 888 -47.95 -16.02 -4.28
C ASN A 888 -49.50 -15.99 -4.20
N GLY A 889 -50.11 -14.82 -4.39
CA GLY A 889 -51.57 -14.59 -4.41
C GLY A 889 -51.99 -13.83 -5.67
#